data_AF-A0A5K1IJ02-F1
#
_entry.id   AF-A0A5K1IJ02-F1
#
_cell.length_a   1.000
_cell.length_b   1.000
_cell.length_c   1.000
_cell.angle_alpha   90.00
_cell.angle_beta   90.00
_cell.angle_gamma   90.00
#
_symmetry.space_group_name_H-M   'P 1'
#
loop_
_entity.id
_entity.type
_entity.pdbx_description
1 polymer ?
#
loop_
_entity_poly.entity_id
_entity_poly.type
_entity_poly.pdbx_seq_one_letter_code
_entity_poly.pdbx_strand_id
1 'polypeptide(L)'
;MPHSHSTDRTGISRRGFVTLSIAGAGVTAAAMTAPEAAYADEPALAPVVADYPNQIKIAHLSDTHFFSRRLYSDCPDFTIAEHSDRKMFRESGDIIKKAMDEIVAYQPDLVILSGDLTKDGELACHQDIHAMLSDAKKRLKAAGKETQFAVINGNHDINNDLNGRDFSSGLAEHTDLVDPLAFKDLYADCGYDDAIAMFDQGGSKGGSLSYVLRPVKGVTLIAVDSCKYSTDQNGLDVDEHVTSGVVGEKLLQWIESQAKQARAAGDIVFVTQHHGVVPHFSMEPTLMGEYLVDNYEECQRRYADAGVSAVFTGHMHANDIASITTEAGNTLFDIETCATVTYPSDIRFATLGWEREKGTANVHATLALESHPLGSVDYTDFDSGSVTRIPNIEEYGHERLLTVDVVKTMIADALVAPMLDQAAANGGVKPLLAQLAGGLGIGDGTAAALDGALFGAVFGMLPQSADEAFIVEIPILGSAGIWANPENRRVMVQKMEAKAGVEPYALTFDAGAMAAVQSALVSEPMAAAAGWSYYISAESLAKFLVPVYAGLDSLLVSGGRDQVLDLLRTLVETLVNQKVADGANSLFDLIKFAYGDHLHGDETCPAWVETATAQIKLTGDDAEGNPAADGSLTSFLRATINDEVVLDKLNALLKGIKINLKDLLIKEKGNIAIDIALGAIKDLGAIFGLLGGTPGNMIPNIPTLADLAHGALYSLTHDENQLGDRVNTLATGLVDPDWKPGGGSTGGGGSGNGNGGGSGSGNGSTGGGNGNGSNGGNGTGGSGNGDSTGGNGTGGSTGGSGNGGSTGGSGSTGGVGGSGTTGGNGGSSGNGFGTGNGPTSGNGDSAGAITGSGKPSSCKLPQTGDTNTFAAAALMGLSALAAAIHAGSRNEALDSQDTE
;
A
#
# COMPACT_ATOMS: atom_id res chain seq x y z
N MET A 1 -22.40 36.97 -54.29
CA MET A 1 -21.46 35.98 -54.86
C MET A 1 -20.36 35.76 -53.83
N PRO A 2 -20.52 34.77 -52.94
CA PRO A 2 -19.50 34.43 -51.96
C PRO A 2 -18.47 33.48 -52.58
N HIS A 3 -17.22 33.64 -52.16
CA HIS A 3 -16.15 32.70 -52.46
C HIS A 3 -16.25 31.49 -51.52
N SER A 4 -16.17 30.32 -52.13
CA SER A 4 -16.04 29.01 -51.54
C SER A 4 -14.80 28.92 -50.65
N HIS A 5 -15.00 28.60 -49.36
CA HIS A 5 -14.04 27.87 -48.55
C HIS A 5 -14.67 26.51 -48.25
N SER A 6 -14.33 25.52 -49.06
CA SER A 6 -14.41 24.11 -48.65
C SER A 6 -13.11 23.81 -47.89
N THR A 7 -13.18 23.77 -46.57
CA THR A 7 -12.24 22.99 -45.77
C THR A 7 -12.97 21.71 -45.40
N ASP A 8 -12.70 20.63 -46.13
CA ASP A 8 -13.02 19.27 -45.70
C ASP A 8 -12.25 19.02 -44.39
N ARG A 9 -12.88 19.30 -43.25
CA ARG A 9 -12.48 18.74 -41.96
C ARG A 9 -13.12 17.36 -41.88
N THR A 10 -12.31 16.33 -42.09
CA THR A 10 -12.71 14.92 -41.97
C THR A 10 -12.88 14.56 -40.50
N GLY A 11 -14.03 14.88 -39.91
CA GLY A 11 -14.39 14.43 -38.57
C GLY A 11 -14.54 12.90 -38.49
N ILE A 12 -14.17 12.31 -37.36
CA ILE A 12 -14.36 10.88 -37.04
C ILE A 12 -15.85 10.64 -36.73
N SER A 13 -16.45 9.51 -37.13
CA SER A 13 -17.86 9.19 -36.85
C SER A 13 -18.03 8.50 -35.49
N ARG A 14 -19.26 8.53 -34.96
CA ARG A 14 -19.62 7.98 -33.63
C ARG A 14 -19.56 6.47 -33.51
N ARG A 15 -19.73 5.74 -34.62
CA ARG A 15 -19.73 4.26 -34.60
C ARG A 15 -18.35 3.67 -34.95
N GLY A 16 -17.38 4.54 -35.23
CA GLY A 16 -16.09 4.21 -35.83
C GLY A 16 -14.90 4.09 -34.86
N PHE A 17 -15.13 3.81 -33.58
CA PHE A 17 -14.03 3.63 -32.62
C PHE A 17 -14.17 2.23 -32.01
N VAL A 18 -13.47 1.26 -32.57
CA VAL A 18 -13.40 -0.09 -31.99
C VAL A 18 -12.00 -0.28 -31.42
N THR A 19 -11.98 -0.47 -30.09
CA THR A 19 -10.86 -0.85 -29.21
C THR A 19 -9.70 0.15 -29.10
N LEU A 20 -9.92 1.23 -28.33
CA LEU A 20 -8.83 2.07 -27.82
C LEU A 20 -8.26 1.49 -26.51
N SER A 21 -7.20 0.71 -26.55
CA SER A 21 -6.36 0.59 -25.35
C SER A 21 -5.17 1.49 -25.62
N ILE A 22 -5.07 2.58 -24.86
CA ILE A 22 -3.84 3.38 -24.81
C ILE A 22 -2.73 2.38 -24.48
N ALA A 23 -1.58 2.43 -25.14
CA ALA A 23 -0.47 1.53 -24.90
C ALA A 23 0.78 2.34 -24.51
N GLY A 24 1.63 1.75 -23.68
CA GLY A 24 2.99 2.23 -23.43
C GLY A 24 3.83 1.92 -24.67
N ALA A 25 5.01 2.53 -24.80
CA ALA A 25 5.89 2.33 -25.96
C ALA A 25 6.34 0.85 -26.10
N GLY A 26 5.54 0.00 -26.76
CA GLY A 26 5.78 -1.44 -26.88
C GLY A 26 4.73 -2.22 -27.68
N VAL A 27 4.81 -2.16 -29.03
CA VAL A 27 4.48 -3.18 -30.05
C VAL A 27 3.07 -3.84 -30.12
N THR A 28 2.34 -3.47 -31.20
CA THR A 28 1.24 -4.13 -31.99
C THR A 28 0.19 -5.06 -31.33
N ALA A 29 -1.06 -4.60 -31.34
CA ALA A 29 -2.27 -5.39 -31.10
C ALA A 29 -2.73 -6.20 -32.33
N ALA A 30 -3.14 -7.45 -32.12
CA ALA A 30 -3.74 -8.32 -33.13
C ALA A 30 -5.28 -8.32 -33.02
N ALA A 31 -5.97 -8.07 -34.14
CA ALA A 31 -7.42 -8.06 -34.22
C ALA A 31 -8.01 -9.49 -34.18
N MET A 32 -9.03 -9.70 -33.33
CA MET A 32 -9.87 -10.89 -33.33
C MET A 32 -11.31 -10.52 -33.72
N THR A 33 -11.83 -11.19 -34.74
CA THR A 33 -13.22 -11.05 -35.22
C THR A 33 -14.19 -11.84 -34.33
N ALA A 34 -15.22 -11.19 -33.81
CA ALA A 34 -16.37 -11.85 -33.18
C ALA A 34 -17.61 -11.81 -34.12
N PRO A 35 -18.51 -12.82 -34.08
CA PRO A 35 -19.68 -12.87 -34.97
C PRO A 35 -20.84 -12.00 -34.49
N GLU A 36 -21.60 -11.52 -35.47
CA GLU A 36 -22.70 -10.57 -35.42
C GLU A 36 -23.95 -11.15 -34.69
N ALA A 37 -24.41 -10.48 -33.63
CA ALA A 37 -25.70 -10.75 -32.99
C ALA A 37 -26.70 -9.64 -33.37
N ALA A 38 -27.91 -10.04 -33.75
CA ALA A 38 -28.96 -9.18 -34.28
C ALA A 38 -29.50 -8.21 -33.21
N TYR A 39 -29.40 -6.91 -33.46
CA TYR A 39 -29.98 -5.84 -32.65
C TYR A 39 -31.47 -5.64 -32.97
N ALA A 40 -32.27 -5.39 -31.94
CA ALA A 40 -33.64 -4.90 -32.04
C ALA A 40 -33.67 -3.37 -32.25
N ASP A 41 -34.67 -2.88 -32.98
CA ASP A 41 -34.80 -1.52 -33.52
C ASP A 41 -34.64 -0.37 -32.49
N GLU A 42 -33.81 0.62 -32.83
CA GLU A 42 -33.61 1.88 -32.09
C GLU A 42 -34.75 2.90 -32.31
N PRO A 43 -35.14 3.70 -31.29
CA PRO A 43 -35.92 4.91 -31.49
C PRO A 43 -35.08 6.04 -32.11
N ALA A 44 -35.71 6.83 -32.97
CA ALA A 44 -35.08 7.82 -33.86
C ALA A 44 -34.16 8.84 -33.16
N LEU A 45 -32.94 8.95 -33.69
CA LEU A 45 -31.85 9.84 -33.26
C LEU A 45 -32.21 11.34 -33.40
N ALA A 46 -31.89 12.10 -32.34
CA ALA A 46 -31.76 13.55 -32.35
C ALA A 46 -30.71 14.04 -33.38
N PRO A 47 -30.79 15.28 -33.88
CA PRO A 47 -29.99 15.76 -35.00
C PRO A 47 -28.47 15.77 -34.73
N VAL A 48 -27.70 15.51 -35.78
CA VAL A 48 -26.23 15.41 -35.82
C VAL A 48 -25.57 16.73 -35.37
N VAL A 49 -24.95 16.74 -34.19
CA VAL A 49 -24.00 17.79 -33.78
C VAL A 49 -22.67 17.57 -34.53
N ALA A 50 -22.18 18.66 -35.13
CA ALA A 50 -21.44 18.66 -36.39
C ALA A 50 -19.93 18.38 -36.34
N ASP A 51 -19.21 18.39 -35.21
CA ASP A 51 -17.78 18.03 -35.20
C ASP A 51 -17.37 17.34 -33.89
N TYR A 52 -16.52 16.31 -33.99
CA TYR A 52 -15.79 15.77 -32.84
C TYR A 52 -14.64 16.71 -32.49
N PRO A 53 -14.33 16.93 -31.19
CA PRO A 53 -13.04 17.52 -30.87
C PRO A 53 -11.92 16.64 -31.45
N ASN A 54 -10.76 17.20 -31.72
CA ASN A 54 -9.55 16.44 -32.07
C ASN A 54 -8.57 16.41 -30.89
N GLN A 55 -8.91 17.11 -29.80
CA GLN A 55 -8.14 17.19 -28.58
C GLN A 55 -9.06 17.57 -27.41
N ILE A 56 -8.79 17.03 -26.23
CA ILE A 56 -9.34 17.50 -24.96
C ILE A 56 -8.22 17.74 -23.94
N LYS A 57 -8.47 18.68 -23.04
CA LYS A 57 -7.63 18.96 -21.88
C LYS A 57 -8.28 18.45 -20.59
N ILE A 58 -7.50 17.81 -19.74
CA ILE A 58 -7.92 17.29 -18.44
C ILE A 58 -7.01 17.90 -17.38
N ALA A 59 -7.57 18.30 -16.25
CA ALA A 59 -6.82 18.55 -15.03
C ALA A 59 -7.25 17.54 -13.97
N HIS A 60 -6.30 16.92 -13.28
CA HIS A 60 -6.54 15.93 -12.25
C HIS A 60 -5.82 16.36 -10.98
N LEU A 61 -6.58 16.36 -9.89
CA LEU A 61 -6.12 16.64 -8.54
C LEU A 61 -6.65 15.51 -7.66
N SER A 62 -5.88 15.16 -6.64
CA SER A 62 -6.31 14.21 -5.64
C SER A 62 -5.88 14.68 -4.26
N ASP A 63 -6.51 14.12 -3.23
CA ASP A 63 -6.03 14.17 -1.85
C ASP A 63 -5.76 15.61 -1.41
N THR A 64 -6.78 16.45 -1.60
CA THR A 64 -6.70 17.85 -1.23
C THR A 64 -6.73 18.05 0.28
N HIS A 65 -7.27 17.08 1.04
CA HIS A 65 -7.26 17.02 2.50
C HIS A 65 -7.54 18.38 3.15
N PHE A 66 -8.53 19.10 2.61
CA PHE A 66 -8.73 20.49 2.98
C PHE A 66 -9.14 20.60 4.45
N PHE A 67 -8.49 21.52 5.18
CA PHE A 67 -8.85 21.85 6.54
C PHE A 67 -9.34 23.30 6.65
N SER A 68 -10.56 23.48 7.13
CA SER A 68 -11.17 24.80 7.27
C SER A 68 -10.62 25.55 8.49
N ARG A 69 -10.21 26.81 8.28
CA ARG A 69 -9.90 27.75 9.37
C ARG A 69 -11.06 27.94 10.36
N ARG A 70 -12.30 27.60 9.97
CA ARG A 70 -13.47 27.63 10.86
C ARG A 70 -13.37 26.64 12.02
N LEU A 71 -12.61 25.56 11.83
CA LEU A 71 -12.41 24.49 12.80
C LEU A 71 -11.11 24.65 13.60
N TYR A 72 -10.42 25.79 13.45
CA TYR A 72 -9.09 25.99 14.00
C TYR A 72 -9.10 26.86 15.26
N SER A 73 -8.28 26.47 16.23
CA SER A 73 -7.64 27.39 17.18
C SER A 73 -6.21 26.91 17.47
N ASP A 74 -5.32 27.83 17.87
CA ASP A 74 -3.99 27.48 18.36
C ASP A 74 -4.10 26.80 19.74
N CYS A 75 -4.14 25.46 19.74
CA CYS A 75 -4.30 24.64 20.94
C CYS A 75 -3.44 23.36 20.88
N PRO A 76 -3.09 22.77 22.04
CA PRO A 76 -2.27 21.56 22.08
C PRO A 76 -2.84 20.39 21.27
N ASP A 77 -4.17 20.23 21.26
CA ASP A 77 -4.83 19.15 20.54
C ASP A 77 -4.66 19.31 19.02
N PHE A 78 -4.73 20.55 18.50
CA PHE A 78 -4.46 20.84 17.10
C PHE A 78 -2.98 20.62 16.77
N THR A 79 -2.06 21.07 17.64
CA THR A 79 -0.62 20.83 17.47
C THR A 79 -0.29 19.33 17.39
N ILE A 80 -0.96 18.51 18.21
CA ILE A 80 -0.76 17.05 18.15
C ILE A 80 -1.27 16.49 16.82
N ALA A 81 -2.46 16.91 16.37
CA ALA A 81 -3.02 16.48 15.09
C ALA A 81 -2.13 16.90 13.91
N GLU A 82 -1.61 18.13 13.92
CA GLU A 82 -0.71 18.66 12.89
C GLU A 82 0.63 17.92 12.87
N HIS A 83 1.12 17.43 14.02
CA HIS A 83 2.36 16.67 14.09
C HIS A 83 2.19 15.16 13.89
N SER A 84 0.96 14.64 13.85
CA SER A 84 0.68 13.25 13.53
C SER A 84 0.49 13.00 12.03
N ASP A 85 0.59 14.03 11.21
CA ASP A 85 0.37 13.97 9.76
C ASP A 85 1.45 14.79 9.02
N ARG A 86 1.71 14.44 7.75
CA ARG A 86 2.59 15.18 6.83
C ARG A 86 1.86 16.27 6.04
N LYS A 87 0.52 16.25 6.07
CA LYS A 87 -0.35 17.20 5.37
C LYS A 87 -0.21 18.61 5.94
N MET A 88 -0.11 19.58 5.04
CA MET A 88 0.00 20.99 5.40
C MET A 88 -1.39 21.58 5.70
N PHE A 89 -1.97 21.23 6.86
CA PHE A 89 -3.36 21.57 7.21
C PHE A 89 -3.65 23.07 7.17
N ARG A 90 -2.77 23.90 7.75
CA ARG A 90 -2.95 25.35 7.79
C ARG A 90 -2.82 25.98 6.41
N GLU A 91 -1.91 25.47 5.60
CA GLU A 91 -1.65 25.97 4.26
C GLU A 91 -2.64 25.44 3.20
N SER A 92 -3.33 24.33 3.49
CA SER A 92 -4.19 23.58 2.56
C SER A 92 -5.11 24.47 1.73
N GLY A 93 -5.79 25.43 2.37
CA GLY A 93 -6.70 26.33 1.69
C GLY A 93 -6.06 27.25 0.64
N ASP A 94 -4.84 27.73 0.88
CA ASP A 94 -4.17 28.61 -0.08
C ASP A 94 -3.40 27.81 -1.14
N ILE A 95 -2.96 26.59 -0.82
CA ILE A 95 -2.43 25.63 -1.80
C ILE A 95 -3.53 25.25 -2.80
N ILE A 96 -4.72 24.87 -2.33
CA ILE A 96 -5.84 24.49 -3.21
C ILE A 96 -6.33 25.69 -4.04
N LYS A 97 -6.40 26.90 -3.47
CA LYS A 97 -6.71 28.10 -4.27
C LYS A 97 -5.70 28.32 -5.40
N LYS A 98 -4.40 28.14 -5.10
CA LYS A 98 -3.34 28.21 -6.12
C LYS A 98 -3.55 27.14 -7.20
N ALA A 99 -3.87 25.91 -6.82
CA ALA A 99 -4.21 24.85 -7.76
C ALA A 99 -5.41 25.21 -8.65
N MET A 100 -6.48 25.79 -8.07
CA MET A 100 -7.64 26.29 -8.83
C MET A 100 -7.27 27.41 -9.79
N ASP A 101 -6.35 28.30 -9.42
CA ASP A 101 -5.84 29.35 -10.30
C ASP A 101 -5.09 28.79 -11.52
N GLU A 102 -4.26 27.76 -11.31
CA GLU A 102 -3.58 27.05 -12.39
C GLU A 102 -4.57 26.34 -13.33
N ILE A 103 -5.62 25.70 -12.79
CA ILE A 103 -6.70 25.09 -13.58
C ILE A 103 -7.44 26.14 -14.42
N VAL A 104 -7.79 27.28 -13.82
CA VAL A 104 -8.46 28.38 -14.52
C VAL A 104 -7.58 28.93 -15.64
N ALA A 105 -6.27 29.01 -15.44
CA ALA A 105 -5.31 29.41 -16.47
C ALA A 105 -5.20 28.36 -17.58
N TYR A 106 -5.20 27.07 -17.23
CA TYR A 106 -5.08 25.96 -18.18
C TYR A 106 -6.32 25.77 -19.08
N GLN A 107 -7.50 26.13 -18.56
CA GLN A 107 -8.82 26.02 -19.21
C GLN A 107 -9.12 24.59 -19.72
N PRO A 108 -9.18 23.57 -18.83
CA PRO A 108 -9.47 22.20 -19.23
C PRO A 108 -10.92 21.98 -19.66
N ASP A 109 -11.17 20.93 -20.44
CA ASP A 109 -12.52 20.45 -20.75
C ASP A 109 -13.11 19.62 -19.59
N LEU A 110 -12.25 18.93 -18.84
CA LEU A 110 -12.59 18.09 -17.70
C LEU A 110 -11.66 18.37 -16.52
N VAL A 111 -12.23 18.51 -15.32
CA VAL A 111 -11.49 18.51 -14.04
C VAL A 111 -11.93 17.28 -13.24
N ILE A 112 -10.96 16.47 -12.83
CA ILE A 112 -11.16 15.26 -12.01
C ILE A 112 -10.64 15.54 -10.60
N LEU A 113 -11.46 15.24 -9.59
CA LEU A 113 -11.06 15.17 -8.18
C LEU A 113 -11.33 13.76 -7.65
N SER A 114 -10.26 12.98 -7.44
CA SER A 114 -10.30 11.55 -7.12
C SER A 114 -10.30 11.25 -5.62
N GLY A 115 -11.09 11.98 -4.83
CA GLY A 115 -11.27 11.70 -3.41
C GLY A 115 -10.31 12.43 -2.47
N ASP A 116 -10.54 12.19 -1.17
CA ASP A 116 -9.94 12.86 -0.02
C ASP A 116 -9.96 14.37 -0.17
N LEU A 117 -11.19 14.87 -0.32
CA LEU A 117 -11.48 16.28 -0.48
C LEU A 117 -11.20 17.05 0.81
N THR A 118 -11.46 16.42 1.94
CA THR A 118 -11.39 17.01 3.28
C THR A 118 -10.38 16.27 4.15
N LYS A 119 -9.92 16.92 5.23
CA LYS A 119 -9.01 16.28 6.18
C LYS A 119 -9.62 15.01 6.76
N ASP A 120 -10.84 15.10 7.31
CA ASP A 120 -11.51 13.97 7.96
C ASP A 120 -13.05 14.06 7.88
N GLY A 121 -13.60 14.42 6.71
CA GLY A 121 -15.04 14.35 6.43
C GLY A 121 -15.86 15.46 7.09
N GLU A 122 -15.20 16.51 7.58
CA GLU A 122 -15.88 17.60 8.27
C GLU A 122 -16.77 18.39 7.30
N LEU A 123 -18.03 18.59 7.67
CA LEU A 123 -18.99 19.31 6.82
C LEU A 123 -18.50 20.73 6.47
N ALA A 124 -17.84 21.41 7.41
CA ALA A 124 -17.27 22.74 7.16
C ALA A 124 -16.16 22.70 6.08
N CYS A 125 -15.33 21.65 6.08
CA CYS A 125 -14.30 21.45 5.06
C CYS A 125 -14.94 21.19 3.69
N HIS A 126 -15.93 20.31 3.63
CA HIS A 126 -16.68 20.02 2.39
C HIS A 126 -17.35 21.26 1.79
N GLN A 127 -17.98 22.09 2.62
CA GLN A 127 -18.62 23.34 2.18
C GLN A 127 -17.62 24.32 1.58
N ASP A 128 -16.47 24.48 2.22
CA ASP A 128 -15.45 25.46 1.82
C ASP A 128 -14.73 25.00 0.53
N ILE A 129 -14.39 23.70 0.39
CA ILE A 129 -13.81 23.19 -0.86
C ILE A 129 -14.82 23.26 -2.01
N HIS A 130 -16.10 22.94 -1.78
CA HIS A 130 -17.16 23.13 -2.78
C HIS A 130 -17.27 24.59 -3.23
N ALA A 131 -17.14 25.54 -2.31
CA ALA A 131 -17.13 26.95 -2.64
C ALA A 131 -15.93 27.35 -3.53
N MET A 132 -14.75 26.77 -3.30
CA MET A 132 -13.56 26.98 -4.15
C MET A 132 -13.77 26.41 -5.57
N LEU A 133 -14.33 25.19 -5.68
CA LEU A 133 -14.69 24.58 -6.97
C LEU A 133 -15.73 25.42 -7.73
N SER A 134 -16.78 25.86 -7.01
CA SER A 134 -17.82 26.73 -7.54
C SER A 134 -17.27 28.06 -8.06
N ASP A 135 -16.27 28.64 -7.38
CA ASP A 135 -15.59 29.84 -7.84
C ASP A 135 -14.77 29.58 -9.11
N ALA A 136 -13.97 28.51 -9.14
CA ALA A 136 -13.19 28.12 -10.33
C ALA A 136 -14.09 27.92 -11.56
N LYS A 137 -15.22 27.21 -11.39
CA LYS A 137 -16.25 27.03 -12.44
C LYS A 137 -16.78 28.37 -12.96
N LYS A 138 -17.10 29.31 -12.06
CA LYS A 138 -17.55 30.65 -12.45
C LYS A 138 -16.48 31.42 -13.23
N ARG A 139 -15.21 31.32 -12.82
CA ARG A 139 -14.08 31.97 -13.50
C ARG A 139 -13.81 31.38 -14.88
N LEU A 140 -13.85 30.05 -15.02
CA LEU A 140 -13.75 29.36 -16.33
C LEU A 140 -14.88 29.79 -17.27
N LYS A 141 -16.12 29.81 -16.77
CA LYS A 141 -17.28 30.27 -17.54
C LYS A 141 -17.16 31.72 -17.96
N ALA A 142 -16.67 32.60 -17.08
CA ALA A 142 -16.40 34.00 -17.41
C ALA A 142 -15.29 34.15 -18.48
N ALA A 143 -14.35 33.22 -18.53
CA ALA A 143 -13.35 33.11 -19.60
C ALA A 143 -13.88 32.46 -20.89
N GLY A 144 -15.16 32.06 -20.93
CA GLY A 144 -15.79 31.42 -22.09
C GLY A 144 -15.52 29.93 -22.24
N LYS A 145 -15.00 29.29 -21.19
CA LYS A 145 -14.77 27.85 -21.13
C LYS A 145 -15.85 27.19 -20.28
N GLU A 146 -16.63 26.30 -20.89
CA GLU A 146 -17.52 25.39 -20.15
C GLU A 146 -16.71 24.11 -19.86
N THR A 147 -16.44 23.87 -18.58
CA THR A 147 -15.61 22.77 -18.09
C THR A 147 -16.47 21.82 -17.26
N GLN A 148 -16.40 20.52 -17.54
CA GLN A 148 -17.03 19.49 -16.70
C GLN A 148 -16.18 19.26 -15.46
N PHE A 149 -16.78 19.33 -14.27
CA PHE A 149 -16.13 18.88 -13.04
C PHE A 149 -16.69 17.50 -12.68
N ALA A 150 -15.81 16.59 -12.26
CA ALA A 150 -16.12 15.24 -11.82
C ALA A 150 -15.44 15.00 -10.47
N VAL A 151 -16.24 15.04 -9.40
CA VAL A 151 -15.81 14.79 -8.02
C VAL A 151 -16.27 13.39 -7.61
N ILE A 152 -15.39 12.63 -6.95
CA ILE A 152 -15.72 11.40 -6.23
C ILE A 152 -15.10 11.46 -4.82
N ASN A 153 -15.59 10.65 -3.90
CA ASN A 153 -15.13 10.61 -2.51
C ASN A 153 -13.85 9.76 -2.34
N GLY A 154 -13.06 10.08 -1.32
CA GLY A 154 -12.01 9.23 -0.77
C GLY A 154 -12.38 8.63 0.58
N ASN A 155 -11.46 7.91 1.21
CA ASN A 155 -11.74 7.24 2.48
C ASN A 155 -11.89 8.23 3.64
N HIS A 156 -11.39 9.46 3.53
CA HIS A 156 -11.54 10.46 4.59
C HIS A 156 -12.89 11.21 4.56
N ASP A 157 -13.61 11.19 3.44
CA ASP A 157 -14.70 12.13 3.19
C ASP A 157 -16.05 11.75 3.82
N ILE A 158 -16.32 10.46 4.05
CA ILE A 158 -17.67 9.97 4.38
C ILE A 158 -17.68 9.24 5.73
N ASN A 159 -18.63 9.62 6.59
CA ASN A 159 -18.89 8.97 7.89
C ASN A 159 -17.63 8.84 8.78
N ASN A 160 -16.71 9.80 8.75
CA ASN A 160 -15.45 9.76 9.50
C ASN A 160 -15.61 10.29 10.95
N ASP A 161 -16.36 9.57 11.79
CA ASP A 161 -16.68 9.97 13.18
C ASP A 161 -15.45 9.88 14.09
N LEU A 162 -14.60 8.88 13.86
CA LEU A 162 -13.40 8.67 14.65
C LEU A 162 -12.36 9.79 14.51
N ASN A 163 -12.23 10.47 13.37
CA ASN A 163 -11.16 11.47 13.16
C ASN A 163 -11.63 12.90 12.91
N GLY A 164 -12.85 13.12 12.42
CA GLY A 164 -13.37 14.46 12.16
C GLY A 164 -13.49 15.27 13.46
N ARG A 165 -12.72 16.37 13.58
CA ARG A 165 -12.65 17.18 14.80
C ARG A 165 -12.73 18.69 14.54
N ASP A 166 -13.44 19.38 15.43
CA ASP A 166 -13.43 20.84 15.57
C ASP A 166 -12.49 21.22 16.71
N PHE A 167 -11.48 22.05 16.43
CA PHE A 167 -10.53 22.56 17.40
C PHE A 167 -10.82 24.00 17.82
N SER A 168 -11.85 24.64 17.28
CA SER A 168 -12.14 26.07 17.46
C SER A 168 -12.43 26.48 18.92
N SER A 169 -12.82 25.52 19.77
CA SER A 169 -13.04 25.74 21.21
C SER A 169 -11.77 25.65 22.06
N GLY A 170 -10.63 25.27 21.46
CA GLY A 170 -9.36 25.02 22.16
C GLY A 170 -9.16 23.56 22.60
N LEU A 171 -10.07 22.66 22.22
CA LEU A 171 -10.02 21.21 22.45
C LEU A 171 -10.44 20.49 21.17
N ALA A 172 -10.02 19.24 20.96
CA ALA A 172 -10.54 18.39 19.89
C ALA A 172 -11.96 17.90 20.20
N GLU A 173 -12.97 18.59 19.68
CA GLU A 173 -14.37 18.23 19.83
C GLU A 173 -14.90 17.54 18.56
N HIS A 174 -15.96 16.73 18.71
CA HIS A 174 -16.63 16.14 17.55
C HIS A 174 -17.30 17.24 16.70
N THR A 175 -17.28 17.07 15.38
CA THR A 175 -17.82 18.03 14.39
C THR A 175 -18.91 17.40 13.54
N ASP A 176 -19.76 18.22 12.92
CA ASP A 176 -20.71 17.75 11.90
C ASP A 176 -19.95 17.11 10.72
N LEU A 177 -20.45 15.97 10.24
CA LEU A 177 -19.87 15.17 9.16
C LEU A 177 -20.82 15.05 7.96
N VAL A 178 -20.31 14.46 6.89
CA VAL A 178 -21.05 14.19 5.66
C VAL A 178 -21.32 12.70 5.50
N ASP A 179 -22.59 12.36 5.28
CA ASP A 179 -23.02 11.03 4.83
C ASP A 179 -23.08 10.97 3.28
N PRO A 180 -23.25 9.79 2.66
CA PRO A 180 -23.27 9.68 1.20
C PRO A 180 -24.34 10.53 0.50
N LEU A 181 -25.52 10.70 1.11
CA LEU A 181 -26.60 11.49 0.51
C LEU A 181 -26.27 12.98 0.56
N ALA A 182 -25.76 13.45 1.71
CA ALA A 182 -25.31 14.82 1.87
C ALA A 182 -24.12 15.15 0.95
N PHE A 183 -23.19 14.21 0.74
CA PHE A 183 -22.08 14.38 -0.21
C PHE A 183 -22.62 14.58 -1.63
N LYS A 184 -23.50 13.69 -2.08
CA LYS A 184 -24.11 13.74 -3.40
C LYS A 184 -24.88 15.05 -3.62
N ASP A 185 -25.65 15.50 -2.63
CA ASP A 185 -26.40 16.75 -2.69
C ASP A 185 -25.48 17.98 -2.72
N LEU A 186 -24.41 17.98 -1.92
CA LEU A 186 -23.47 19.09 -1.86
C LEU A 186 -22.68 19.24 -3.15
N TYR A 187 -22.21 18.13 -3.72
CA TYR A 187 -21.44 18.11 -4.96
C TYR A 187 -22.31 17.88 -6.21
N ALA A 188 -23.63 18.11 -6.12
CA ALA A 188 -24.57 17.86 -7.22
C ALA A 188 -24.11 18.46 -8.55
N ASP A 189 -23.63 19.72 -8.52
CA ASP A 189 -23.16 20.43 -9.70
C ASP A 189 -21.72 20.03 -10.14
N CYS A 190 -21.06 19.14 -9.41
CA CYS A 190 -19.70 18.64 -9.68
C CYS A 190 -19.70 17.21 -10.25
N GLY A 191 -20.70 16.88 -11.06
CA GLY A 191 -20.77 15.65 -11.85
C GLY A 191 -22.10 14.91 -11.70
N TYR A 192 -22.71 14.91 -10.51
CA TYR A 192 -23.92 14.13 -10.26
C TYR A 192 -25.15 14.61 -11.06
N ASP A 193 -25.37 15.92 -11.19
CA ASP A 193 -26.48 16.49 -11.99
C ASP A 193 -26.33 16.19 -13.49
N ASP A 194 -25.10 16.03 -13.96
CA ASP A 194 -24.76 15.75 -15.37
C ASP A 194 -24.65 14.24 -15.67
N ALA A 195 -24.80 13.38 -14.65
CA ALA A 195 -24.58 11.95 -14.79
C ALA A 195 -25.61 11.28 -15.73
N ILE A 196 -25.11 10.46 -16.66
CA ILE A 196 -25.94 9.71 -17.60
C ILE A 196 -26.36 8.33 -17.05
N ALA A 197 -25.67 7.86 -16.02
CA ALA A 197 -25.99 6.66 -15.26
C ALA A 197 -25.42 6.81 -13.85
N MET A 198 -26.08 6.19 -12.87
CA MET A 198 -25.62 6.10 -11.50
C MET A 198 -25.76 4.66 -11.01
N PHE A 199 -24.92 4.28 -10.07
CA PHE A 199 -25.07 3.05 -9.31
C PHE A 199 -25.67 3.38 -7.95
N ASP A 200 -26.72 2.65 -7.55
CA ASP A 200 -27.44 2.92 -6.31
C ASP A 200 -27.73 1.59 -5.59
N GLN A 201 -27.10 1.39 -4.42
CA GLN A 201 -27.36 0.28 -3.50
C GLN A 201 -28.14 0.72 -2.26
N GLY A 202 -29.13 1.60 -2.43
CA GLY A 202 -29.94 2.12 -1.33
C GLY A 202 -29.45 3.46 -0.79
N GLY A 203 -28.72 4.22 -1.60
CA GLY A 203 -28.32 5.61 -1.40
C GLY A 203 -27.19 5.82 -0.40
N SER A 204 -27.15 5.05 0.69
CA SER A 204 -26.20 5.21 1.80
C SER A 204 -25.21 4.07 1.96
N LYS A 205 -25.19 3.12 1.01
CA LYS A 205 -24.29 1.95 1.03
C LYS A 205 -23.10 2.18 0.12
N GLY A 206 -22.01 1.47 0.42
CA GLY A 206 -20.80 1.47 -0.40
C GLY A 206 -21.03 1.39 -1.89
N GLY A 207 -20.29 2.20 -2.63
CA GLY A 207 -20.36 2.29 -4.08
C GLY A 207 -21.50 3.18 -4.59
N SER A 208 -22.47 3.59 -3.76
CA SER A 208 -23.67 4.33 -4.20
C SER A 208 -23.39 5.77 -4.65
N LEU A 209 -22.15 6.25 -4.44
CA LEU A 209 -21.68 7.52 -4.98
C LEU A 209 -21.11 7.39 -6.41
N SER A 210 -21.13 6.20 -7.03
CA SER A 210 -20.59 5.98 -8.38
C SER A 210 -21.54 6.48 -9.49
N TYR A 211 -20.98 7.09 -10.53
CA TYR A 211 -21.73 7.68 -11.64
C TYR A 211 -20.92 7.71 -12.95
N VAL A 212 -21.61 7.99 -14.06
CA VAL A 212 -21.00 8.05 -15.41
C VAL A 212 -21.24 9.42 -16.03
N LEU A 213 -20.18 10.00 -16.60
CA LEU A 213 -20.20 11.22 -17.37
C LEU A 213 -19.78 11.02 -18.81
N ARG A 214 -20.24 11.92 -19.68
CA ARG A 214 -19.70 12.13 -21.03
C ARG A 214 -19.25 13.58 -21.19
N PRO A 215 -18.07 13.93 -20.65
CA PRO A 215 -17.60 15.33 -20.58
C PRO A 215 -17.48 15.97 -21.97
N VAL A 216 -17.09 15.17 -22.96
CA VAL A 216 -17.11 15.56 -24.37
C VAL A 216 -17.62 14.39 -25.22
N LYS A 217 -17.96 14.68 -26.47
CA LYS A 217 -18.29 13.65 -27.45
C LYS A 217 -17.08 12.73 -27.69
N GLY A 218 -17.27 11.42 -27.53
CA GLY A 218 -16.22 10.42 -27.75
C GLY A 218 -15.43 10.04 -26.49
N VAL A 219 -15.75 10.59 -25.32
CA VAL A 219 -15.11 10.24 -24.05
C VAL A 219 -16.18 9.95 -23.01
N THR A 220 -16.03 8.83 -22.31
CA THR A 220 -16.81 8.46 -21.14
C THR A 220 -15.89 8.37 -19.93
N LEU A 221 -16.29 9.00 -18.81
CA LEU A 221 -15.65 8.87 -17.52
C LEU A 221 -16.60 8.11 -16.58
N ILE A 222 -16.12 7.04 -15.95
CA ILE A 222 -16.83 6.33 -14.89
C ILE A 222 -16.18 6.74 -13.57
N ALA A 223 -16.89 7.50 -12.74
CA ALA A 223 -16.47 7.84 -11.39
C ALA A 223 -16.94 6.74 -10.43
N VAL A 224 -15.99 6.12 -9.73
CA VAL A 224 -16.22 4.93 -8.91
C VAL A 224 -15.90 5.24 -7.46
N ASP A 225 -16.91 5.07 -6.62
CA ASP A 225 -16.76 5.08 -5.18
C ASP A 225 -16.19 3.73 -4.72
N SER A 226 -14.89 3.73 -4.44
CA SER A 226 -14.15 2.56 -3.96
C SER A 226 -14.04 2.50 -2.43
N CYS A 227 -14.67 3.42 -1.70
CA CYS A 227 -14.40 3.63 -0.29
C CYS A 227 -15.28 2.77 0.63
N LYS A 228 -14.71 2.37 1.77
CA LYS A 228 -15.40 1.62 2.82
C LYS A 228 -15.80 2.51 3.98
N TYR A 229 -17.06 2.96 3.98
CA TYR A 229 -17.61 3.83 5.05
C TYR A 229 -18.96 3.32 5.60
N SER A 230 -19.34 2.09 5.25
CA SER A 230 -20.62 1.49 5.60
C SER A 230 -20.48 0.04 6.08
N THR A 231 -21.38 -0.40 6.97
CA THR A 231 -21.31 -1.71 7.66
C THR A 231 -21.26 -2.94 6.75
N ASP A 232 -21.67 -2.80 5.49
CA ASP A 232 -21.69 -3.90 4.52
C ASP A 232 -20.30 -4.21 3.92
N GLN A 233 -19.31 -3.33 4.14
CA GLN A 233 -17.99 -3.44 3.52
C GLN A 233 -16.83 -3.09 4.46
N ASN A 234 -17.05 -2.28 5.50
CA ASN A 234 -15.97 -1.81 6.40
C ASN A 234 -15.55 -2.84 7.48
N GLY A 235 -16.30 -3.94 7.64
CA GLY A 235 -16.03 -4.96 8.66
C GLY A 235 -16.35 -4.52 10.10
N LEU A 236 -17.08 -3.41 10.27
CA LEU A 236 -17.49 -2.85 11.55
C LEU A 236 -19.01 -2.96 11.75
N ASP A 237 -19.45 -2.92 13.01
CA ASP A 237 -20.87 -2.89 13.37
C ASP A 237 -21.50 -1.48 13.30
N VAL A 238 -20.74 -0.50 12.79
CA VAL A 238 -21.13 0.91 12.64
C VAL A 238 -20.71 1.44 11.27
N ASP A 239 -21.48 2.39 10.73
CA ASP A 239 -21.07 3.14 9.54
C ASP A 239 -19.92 4.07 9.96
N GLU A 240 -18.72 3.79 9.46
CA GLU A 240 -17.47 4.44 9.82
C GLU A 240 -16.46 4.18 8.69
N HIS A 241 -15.58 5.15 8.43
CA HIS A 241 -14.53 5.00 7.44
C HIS A 241 -13.47 3.96 7.84
N VAL A 242 -12.84 3.33 6.85
CA VAL A 242 -11.59 2.59 6.99
C VAL A 242 -10.67 2.91 5.82
N THR A 243 -9.36 2.77 6.01
CA THR A 243 -8.33 3.15 5.03
C THR A 243 -8.39 2.37 3.73
N SER A 244 -8.77 1.09 3.76
CA SER A 244 -8.78 0.26 2.56
C SER A 244 -10.05 0.40 1.72
N GLY A 245 -9.91 0.14 0.43
CA GLY A 245 -11.00 0.25 -0.55
C GLY A 245 -11.51 -1.10 -1.03
N VAL A 246 -12.67 -1.12 -1.66
CA VAL A 246 -13.19 -2.29 -2.37
C VAL A 246 -14.11 -1.88 -3.51
N VAL A 247 -14.04 -2.58 -4.64
CA VAL A 247 -15.05 -2.50 -5.69
C VAL A 247 -15.88 -3.77 -5.62
N GLY A 248 -16.95 -3.75 -4.83
CA GLY A 248 -17.79 -4.92 -4.61
C GLY A 248 -18.39 -5.48 -5.91
N GLU A 249 -18.66 -6.78 -5.95
CA GLU A 249 -19.01 -7.50 -7.19
C GLU A 249 -20.12 -6.84 -8.02
N LYS A 250 -21.18 -6.34 -7.38
CA LYS A 250 -22.28 -5.67 -8.10
C LYS A 250 -21.83 -4.36 -8.77
N LEU A 251 -20.98 -3.60 -8.09
CA LEU A 251 -20.42 -2.37 -8.62
C LEU A 251 -19.46 -2.70 -9.77
N LEU A 252 -18.62 -3.71 -9.60
CA LEU A 252 -17.68 -4.18 -10.64
C LEU A 252 -18.41 -4.63 -11.92
N GLN A 253 -19.49 -5.41 -11.79
CA GLN A 253 -20.36 -5.78 -12.93
C GLN A 253 -21.01 -4.57 -13.59
N TRP A 254 -21.43 -3.57 -12.80
CA TRP A 254 -22.00 -2.34 -13.34
C TRP A 254 -20.95 -1.54 -14.12
N ILE A 255 -19.75 -1.36 -13.57
CA ILE A 255 -18.63 -0.68 -14.23
C ILE A 255 -18.31 -1.35 -15.56
N GLU A 256 -18.16 -2.68 -15.57
CA GLU A 256 -17.94 -3.44 -16.80
C GLU A 256 -19.01 -3.19 -17.85
N SER A 257 -20.28 -3.19 -17.43
CA SER A 257 -21.41 -2.97 -18.32
C SER A 257 -21.38 -1.56 -18.91
N GLN A 258 -21.09 -0.54 -18.09
CA GLN A 258 -20.95 0.85 -18.54
C GLN A 258 -19.78 1.01 -19.50
N ALA A 259 -18.62 0.44 -19.18
CA ALA A 259 -17.44 0.46 -20.03
C ALA A 259 -17.72 -0.22 -21.38
N LYS A 260 -18.24 -1.46 -21.39
CA LYS A 260 -18.59 -2.17 -22.63
C LYS A 260 -19.61 -1.40 -23.48
N GLN A 261 -20.62 -0.78 -22.87
CA GLN A 261 -21.59 0.05 -23.58
C GLN A 261 -20.95 1.32 -24.17
N ALA A 262 -20.08 2.00 -23.43
CA ALA A 262 -19.35 3.16 -23.91
C ALA A 262 -18.40 2.80 -25.06
N ARG A 263 -17.72 1.66 -24.97
CA ARG A 263 -16.88 1.11 -26.04
C ARG A 263 -17.69 0.78 -27.30
N ALA A 264 -18.84 0.11 -27.13
CA ALA A 264 -19.75 -0.14 -28.25
C ALA A 264 -20.29 1.16 -28.89
N ALA A 265 -20.34 2.25 -28.11
CA ALA A 265 -20.72 3.58 -28.58
C ALA A 265 -19.55 4.39 -29.17
N GLY A 266 -18.35 3.81 -29.26
CA GLY A 266 -17.15 4.44 -29.83
C GLY A 266 -16.43 5.41 -28.90
N ASP A 267 -16.65 5.33 -27.59
CA ASP A 267 -16.01 6.22 -26.63
C ASP A 267 -14.66 5.67 -26.13
N ILE A 268 -13.75 6.60 -25.86
CA ILE A 268 -12.60 6.41 -24.97
C ILE A 268 -13.14 6.32 -23.55
N VAL A 269 -12.77 5.27 -22.82
CA VAL A 269 -13.30 5.02 -21.47
C VAL A 269 -12.20 5.22 -20.45
N PHE A 270 -12.42 6.19 -19.56
CA PHE A 270 -11.63 6.39 -18.36
C PHE A 270 -12.42 6.00 -17.13
N VAL A 271 -11.71 5.59 -16.09
CA VAL A 271 -12.24 5.48 -14.73
C VAL A 271 -11.56 6.54 -13.87
N THR A 272 -12.26 7.07 -12.88
CA THR A 272 -11.61 7.73 -11.73
C THR A 272 -12.13 7.10 -10.45
N GLN A 273 -11.23 6.82 -9.52
CA GLN A 273 -11.53 6.31 -8.19
C GLN A 273 -10.41 6.73 -7.25
N HIS A 274 -10.62 6.58 -5.96
CA HIS A 274 -9.63 7.01 -4.98
C HIS A 274 -8.43 6.05 -4.90
N HIS A 275 -8.68 4.82 -4.48
CA HIS A 275 -7.69 3.75 -4.34
C HIS A 275 -7.13 3.25 -5.68
N GLY A 276 -5.87 2.77 -5.68
CA GLY A 276 -5.23 2.13 -6.83
C GLY A 276 -5.85 0.77 -7.22
N VAL A 277 -5.63 0.35 -8.47
CA VAL A 277 -5.99 -0.96 -9.01
C VAL A 277 -4.80 -1.72 -9.62
N VAL A 278 -3.71 -1.03 -9.95
CA VAL A 278 -2.44 -1.64 -10.37
C VAL A 278 -1.37 -1.27 -9.36
N PRO A 279 -0.56 -2.21 -8.85
CA PRO A 279 0.55 -1.88 -7.98
C PRO A 279 1.56 -0.94 -8.66
N HIS A 280 1.84 0.18 -8.02
CA HIS A 280 2.78 1.22 -8.37
C HIS A 280 4.24 0.87 -8.06
N PHE A 281 4.48 -0.08 -7.15
CA PHE A 281 5.79 -0.73 -7.02
C PHE A 281 5.65 -2.19 -6.61
N SER A 282 6.68 -3.00 -6.86
CA SER A 282 6.62 -4.46 -6.75
C SER A 282 6.26 -4.98 -5.34
N MET A 283 6.60 -4.22 -4.30
CA MET A 283 6.29 -4.56 -2.91
C MET A 283 5.02 -3.90 -2.36
N GLU A 284 4.33 -3.05 -3.11
CA GLU A 284 3.15 -2.33 -2.63
C GLU A 284 2.08 -3.26 -2.06
N PRO A 285 1.69 -4.39 -2.69
CA PRO A 285 0.64 -5.25 -2.13
C PRO A 285 1.01 -5.85 -0.77
N THR A 286 2.31 -5.92 -0.47
CA THR A 286 2.83 -6.43 0.81
C THR A 286 2.98 -5.31 1.83
N LEU A 287 3.51 -4.16 1.41
CA LEU A 287 3.91 -3.08 2.32
C LEU A 287 2.79 -2.05 2.55
N MET A 288 1.96 -1.84 1.55
CA MET A 288 0.99 -0.75 1.42
C MET A 288 -0.31 -1.22 0.74
N GLY A 289 -0.71 -2.48 0.94
CA GLY A 289 -1.86 -3.07 0.24
C GLY A 289 -3.21 -2.40 0.50
N GLU A 290 -3.35 -1.60 1.57
CA GLU A 290 -4.56 -0.81 1.84
C GLU A 290 -4.74 0.40 0.90
N TYR A 291 -3.69 0.76 0.14
CA TYR A 291 -3.72 1.81 -0.86
C TYR A 291 -4.30 1.34 -2.21
N LEU A 292 -4.34 0.02 -2.39
CA LEU A 292 -5.08 -0.64 -3.45
C LEU A 292 -6.49 -0.99 -2.97
N VAL A 293 -7.43 -1.14 -3.90
CA VAL A 293 -8.68 -1.83 -3.57
C VAL A 293 -8.39 -3.29 -3.21
N ASP A 294 -9.04 -3.85 -2.19
CA ASP A 294 -8.78 -5.21 -1.69
C ASP A 294 -8.77 -6.28 -2.80
N ASN A 295 -9.60 -6.08 -3.83
CA ASN A 295 -9.75 -6.95 -4.99
C ASN A 295 -9.08 -6.38 -6.26
N TYR A 296 -7.93 -5.71 -6.13
CA TYR A 296 -7.25 -5.02 -7.23
C TYR A 296 -6.95 -5.94 -8.42
N GLU A 297 -6.54 -7.19 -8.20
CA GLU A 297 -6.24 -8.14 -9.28
C GLU A 297 -7.47 -8.43 -10.16
N GLU A 298 -8.64 -8.47 -9.54
CA GLU A 298 -9.90 -8.66 -10.25
C GLU A 298 -10.32 -7.37 -10.98
N CYS A 299 -10.19 -6.23 -10.30
CA CYS A 299 -10.52 -4.91 -10.85
C CYS A 299 -9.67 -4.61 -12.09
N GLN A 300 -8.33 -4.71 -11.98
CA GLN A 300 -7.43 -4.40 -13.09
C GLN A 300 -7.73 -5.24 -14.33
N ARG A 301 -8.00 -6.54 -14.16
CA ARG A 301 -8.32 -7.45 -15.26
C ARG A 301 -9.67 -7.10 -15.89
N ARG A 302 -10.71 -6.94 -15.08
CA ARG A 302 -12.08 -6.71 -15.58
C ARG A 302 -12.23 -5.30 -16.18
N TYR A 303 -11.54 -4.30 -15.64
CA TYR A 303 -11.49 -2.96 -16.22
C TYR A 303 -10.81 -2.98 -17.59
N ALA A 304 -9.60 -3.56 -17.67
CA ALA A 304 -8.87 -3.69 -18.93
C ALA A 304 -9.70 -4.43 -19.99
N ASP A 305 -10.28 -5.58 -19.64
CA ASP A 305 -11.05 -6.42 -20.56
C ASP A 305 -12.43 -5.85 -20.93
N ALA A 306 -12.99 -4.96 -20.09
CA ALA A 306 -14.16 -4.17 -20.45
C ALA A 306 -13.83 -2.98 -21.37
N GLY A 307 -12.55 -2.71 -21.60
CA GLY A 307 -12.05 -1.66 -22.48
C GLY A 307 -11.83 -0.32 -21.79
N VAL A 308 -11.61 -0.29 -20.47
CA VAL A 308 -11.09 0.90 -19.78
C VAL A 308 -9.65 1.12 -20.24
N SER A 309 -9.32 2.35 -20.63
CA SER A 309 -7.99 2.71 -21.13
C SER A 309 -7.04 3.17 -20.02
N ALA A 310 -7.57 3.94 -19.07
CA ALA A 310 -6.81 4.44 -17.92
C ALA A 310 -7.73 4.69 -16.72
N VAL A 311 -7.16 4.60 -15.53
CA VAL A 311 -7.77 4.94 -14.24
C VAL A 311 -7.01 6.12 -13.67
N PHE A 312 -7.72 7.16 -13.20
CA PHE A 312 -7.15 8.29 -12.47
C PHE A 312 -7.38 8.10 -10.97
N THR A 313 -6.29 7.98 -10.22
CA THR A 313 -6.26 7.58 -8.80
C THR A 313 -5.45 8.55 -7.93
N GLY A 314 -5.48 8.33 -6.62
CA GLY A 314 -4.66 9.03 -5.62
C GLY A 314 -4.43 8.11 -4.43
N HIS A 315 -4.76 8.57 -3.21
CA HIS A 315 -4.69 7.82 -1.95
C HIS A 315 -3.28 7.54 -1.43
N MET A 316 -2.35 7.02 -2.24
CA MET A 316 -0.96 6.85 -1.80
C MET A 316 -0.23 8.20 -1.68
N HIS A 317 -0.76 9.19 -2.39
CA HIS A 317 -0.22 10.53 -2.56
C HIS A 317 1.09 10.54 -3.36
N ALA A 318 1.41 9.45 -4.06
CA ALA A 318 2.55 9.40 -4.95
C ALA A 318 2.17 9.93 -6.34
N ASN A 319 3.19 10.31 -7.09
CA ASN A 319 3.01 10.80 -8.45
C ASN A 319 3.56 9.76 -9.42
N ASP A 320 2.75 8.75 -9.74
CA ASP A 320 3.24 7.56 -10.44
C ASP A 320 2.29 7.10 -11.58
N ILE A 321 2.80 6.28 -12.50
CA ILE A 321 2.03 5.63 -13.56
C ILE A 321 2.36 4.13 -13.62
N ALA A 322 1.42 3.31 -13.20
CA ALA A 322 1.52 1.86 -13.32
C ALA A 322 0.75 1.32 -14.53
N SER A 323 1.09 0.11 -14.98
CA SER A 323 0.32 -0.53 -16.05
C SER A 323 0.33 -2.05 -15.95
N ILE A 324 -0.77 -2.66 -16.41
CA ILE A 324 -0.86 -4.11 -16.58
C ILE A 324 -1.41 -4.43 -17.96
N THR A 325 -0.95 -5.52 -18.56
CA THR A 325 -1.56 -6.11 -19.76
C THR A 325 -2.15 -7.46 -19.41
N THR A 326 -3.45 -7.64 -19.62
CA THR A 326 -4.14 -8.89 -19.32
C THR A 326 -3.76 -10.00 -20.30
N GLU A 327 -4.10 -11.25 -19.95
CA GLU A 327 -3.95 -12.39 -20.86
C GLU A 327 -4.70 -12.21 -22.20
N ALA A 328 -5.77 -11.40 -22.21
CA ALA A 328 -6.52 -11.04 -23.41
C ALA A 328 -5.79 -9.99 -24.28
N GLY A 329 -4.65 -9.48 -23.83
CA GLY A 329 -3.84 -8.47 -24.52
C GLY A 329 -4.35 -7.04 -24.34
N ASN A 330 -5.22 -6.79 -23.35
CA ASN A 330 -5.72 -5.44 -23.05
C ASN A 330 -4.84 -4.78 -22.00
N THR A 331 -4.35 -3.58 -22.28
CA THR A 331 -3.57 -2.78 -21.33
C THR A 331 -4.46 -1.81 -20.57
N LEU A 332 -4.25 -1.73 -19.25
CA LEU A 332 -4.81 -0.71 -18.36
C LEU A 332 -3.68 0.10 -17.75
N PHE A 333 -3.83 1.41 -17.74
CA PHE A 333 -2.95 2.34 -17.02
C PHE A 333 -3.62 2.79 -15.73
N ASP A 334 -2.87 2.77 -14.64
CA ASP A 334 -3.23 3.43 -13.38
C ASP A 334 -2.39 4.70 -13.25
N ILE A 335 -3.05 5.84 -13.17
CA ILE A 335 -2.45 7.18 -13.23
C ILE A 335 -2.68 7.82 -11.87
N GLU A 336 -1.74 7.63 -10.96
CA GLU A 336 -1.79 8.17 -9.61
C GLU A 336 -1.27 9.60 -9.58
N THR A 337 -2.07 10.54 -9.10
CA THR A 337 -1.65 11.93 -8.91
C THR A 337 -1.40 12.18 -7.43
N CYS A 338 -0.26 12.79 -7.10
CA CYS A 338 0.11 13.06 -5.72
C CYS A 338 -0.90 13.95 -4.99
N ALA A 339 -0.85 13.92 -3.66
CA ALA A 339 -1.69 14.80 -2.87
C ALA A 339 -1.35 16.27 -3.03
N THR A 340 -2.39 17.07 -3.21
CA THR A 340 -2.26 18.51 -3.47
C THR A 340 -1.63 19.24 -2.29
N VAL A 341 -1.77 18.73 -1.06
CA VAL A 341 -1.33 19.40 0.19
C VAL A 341 -0.22 18.67 0.94
N THR A 342 0.45 17.72 0.29
CA THR A 342 1.69 17.08 0.77
C THR A 342 2.75 17.16 -0.32
N TYR A 343 4.03 16.97 0.00
CA TYR A 343 5.08 16.89 -1.03
C TYR A 343 4.74 15.84 -2.12
N PRO A 344 4.87 16.15 -3.43
CA PRO A 344 5.40 17.40 -4.02
C PRO A 344 4.40 18.56 -4.18
N SER A 345 3.11 18.34 -3.91
CA SER A 345 2.02 19.33 -4.04
C SER A 345 1.79 19.77 -5.47
N ASP A 346 1.90 18.82 -6.40
CA ASP A 346 1.60 19.03 -7.82
C ASP A 346 0.12 18.76 -8.12
N ILE A 347 -0.28 19.16 -9.33
CA ILE A 347 -1.52 18.71 -9.97
C ILE A 347 -1.16 18.12 -11.33
N ARG A 348 -1.96 17.21 -11.88
CA ARG A 348 -1.64 16.59 -13.18
C ARG A 348 -2.46 17.23 -14.30
N PHE A 349 -1.79 17.71 -15.34
CA PHE A 349 -2.43 18.12 -16.59
C PHE A 349 -2.30 17.01 -17.61
N ALA A 350 -3.38 16.79 -18.37
CA ALA A 350 -3.37 15.83 -19.46
C ALA A 350 -3.99 16.42 -20.72
N THR A 351 -3.48 15.98 -21.86
CA THR A 351 -4.03 16.32 -23.18
C THR A 351 -4.24 15.04 -23.97
N LEU A 352 -5.50 14.69 -24.20
CA LEU A 352 -5.87 13.58 -25.05
C LEU A 352 -6.14 14.11 -26.46
N GLY A 353 -5.27 13.79 -27.41
CA GLY A 353 -5.39 14.12 -28.82
C GLY A 353 -5.66 12.89 -29.67
N TRP A 354 -6.30 13.08 -30.82
CA TRP A 354 -6.39 12.04 -31.83
C TRP A 354 -6.32 12.58 -33.26
N GLU A 355 -5.56 11.89 -34.09
CA GLU A 355 -5.32 12.25 -35.48
C GLU A 355 -5.56 11.06 -36.40
N ARG A 356 -6.34 11.27 -37.47
CA ARG A 356 -6.48 10.27 -38.53
C ARG A 356 -5.29 10.34 -39.46
N GLU A 357 -4.69 9.18 -39.75
CA GLU A 357 -3.71 9.06 -40.83
C GLU A 357 -4.39 9.36 -42.18
N LYS A 358 -3.77 10.28 -42.94
CA LYS A 358 -4.38 10.81 -44.15
C LYS A 358 -4.62 9.72 -45.19
N GLY A 359 -5.89 9.56 -45.56
CA GLY A 359 -6.27 8.62 -46.62
C GLY A 359 -6.32 7.16 -46.17
N THR A 360 -6.30 6.90 -44.87
CA THR A 360 -6.49 5.56 -44.31
C THR A 360 -7.61 5.58 -43.25
N ALA A 361 -8.04 4.39 -42.86
CA ALA A 361 -8.90 4.21 -41.71
C ALA A 361 -8.14 4.42 -40.38
N ASN A 362 -6.82 4.52 -40.41
CA ASN A 362 -6.04 4.51 -39.18
C ASN A 362 -6.18 5.84 -38.41
N VAL A 363 -6.25 5.74 -37.09
CA VAL A 363 -6.28 6.87 -36.15
C VAL A 363 -5.19 6.63 -35.12
N HIS A 364 -4.52 7.69 -34.71
CA HIS A 364 -3.55 7.69 -33.61
C HIS A 364 -4.14 8.50 -32.49
N ALA A 365 -4.29 7.90 -31.31
CA ALA A 365 -4.71 8.59 -30.10
C ALA A 365 -3.55 8.66 -29.13
N THR A 366 -3.43 9.78 -28.42
CA THR A 366 -2.31 10.09 -27.55
C THR A 366 -2.80 10.83 -26.32
N LEU A 367 -2.48 10.31 -25.14
CA LEU A 367 -2.68 10.96 -23.85
C LEU A 367 -1.31 11.43 -23.36
N ALA A 368 -1.04 12.72 -23.51
CA ALA A 368 0.14 13.36 -22.93
C ALA A 368 -0.19 13.80 -21.49
N LEU A 369 0.67 13.48 -20.55
CA LEU A 369 0.53 13.72 -19.11
C LEU A 369 1.71 14.56 -18.63
N GLU A 370 1.46 15.52 -17.75
CA GLU A 370 2.47 16.37 -17.14
C GLU A 370 2.08 16.67 -15.68
N SER A 371 2.99 16.39 -14.75
CA SER A 371 2.93 16.89 -13.38
C SER A 371 3.24 18.38 -13.40
N HIS A 372 2.26 19.17 -13.00
CA HIS A 372 2.32 20.62 -13.00
C HIS A 372 2.60 21.14 -11.58
N PRO A 373 3.82 21.64 -11.32
CA PRO A 373 4.16 22.19 -10.02
C PRO A 373 3.44 23.51 -9.76
N LEU A 374 2.91 23.67 -8.54
CA LEU A 374 2.24 24.91 -8.14
C LEU A 374 3.22 26.07 -7.90
N GLY A 375 4.49 25.76 -7.66
CA GLY A 375 5.55 26.73 -7.41
C GLY A 375 5.27 27.54 -6.15
N SER A 376 5.16 28.86 -6.29
CA SER A 376 4.96 29.75 -5.15
C SER A 376 3.51 29.84 -4.69
N VAL A 377 3.28 29.82 -3.37
CA VAL A 377 1.96 29.98 -2.74
C VAL A 377 1.98 31.18 -1.79
N ASP A 378 0.96 32.02 -1.83
CA ASP A 378 0.76 33.11 -0.87
C ASP A 378 -0.09 32.57 0.28
N TYR A 379 0.54 32.23 1.41
CA TYR A 379 -0.10 31.64 2.58
C TYR A 379 -0.61 32.70 3.54
N THR A 380 -1.89 32.58 3.92
CA THR A 380 -2.57 33.43 4.89
C THR A 380 -2.59 32.73 6.25
N ASP A 381 -1.78 33.24 7.17
CA ASP A 381 -1.64 32.65 8.49
C ASP A 381 -2.96 32.59 9.28
N PHE A 382 -3.24 31.42 9.87
CA PHE A 382 -4.48 31.13 10.58
C PHE A 382 -4.66 31.95 11.88
N ASP A 383 -3.58 32.40 12.50
CA ASP A 383 -3.64 33.20 13.74
C ASP A 383 -3.71 34.69 13.43
N SER A 384 -2.70 35.17 12.72
CA SER A 384 -2.49 36.60 12.49
C SER A 384 -3.29 37.16 11.31
N GLY A 385 -3.71 36.30 10.38
CA GLY A 385 -4.26 36.73 9.08
C GLY A 385 -3.22 37.41 8.18
N SER A 386 -1.94 37.37 8.55
CA SER A 386 -0.86 37.92 7.74
C SER A 386 -0.60 37.02 6.54
N VAL A 387 -0.29 37.63 5.40
CA VAL A 387 0.04 36.89 4.17
C VAL A 387 1.56 36.80 4.03
N THR A 388 2.07 35.59 3.95
CA THR A 388 3.49 35.29 3.72
C THR A 388 3.66 34.49 2.44
N ARG A 389 4.69 34.82 1.67
CA ARG A 389 5.04 34.14 0.42
C ARG A 389 5.85 32.88 0.73
N ILE A 390 5.32 31.70 0.39
CA ILE A 390 6.09 30.47 0.26
C ILE A 390 6.69 30.45 -1.15
N PRO A 391 8.04 30.57 -1.32
CA PRO A 391 8.64 30.72 -2.64
C PRO A 391 8.49 29.48 -3.53
N ASN A 392 8.57 28.29 -2.92
CA ASN A 392 8.39 27.01 -3.57
C ASN A 392 7.69 26.04 -2.60
N ILE A 393 6.47 25.64 -2.92
CA ILE A 393 5.67 24.76 -2.06
C ILE A 393 6.23 23.33 -2.03
N GLU A 394 6.88 22.90 -3.12
CA GLU A 394 7.52 21.59 -3.20
C GLU A 394 8.66 21.48 -2.19
N GLU A 395 9.60 22.43 -2.19
CA GLU A 395 10.71 22.48 -1.23
C GLU A 395 10.20 22.62 0.21
N TYR A 396 9.18 23.47 0.41
CA TYR A 396 8.53 23.66 1.72
C TYR A 396 7.91 22.37 2.25
N GLY A 397 7.24 21.59 1.39
CA GLY A 397 6.68 20.28 1.70
C GLY A 397 7.76 19.23 1.96
N HIS A 398 8.83 19.20 1.16
CA HIS A 398 9.94 18.25 1.32
C HIS A 398 10.66 18.40 2.67
N GLU A 399 10.83 19.63 3.16
CA GLU A 399 11.35 19.89 4.51
C GLU A 399 10.50 19.24 5.61
N ARG A 400 9.18 19.17 5.39
CA ARG A 400 8.17 18.65 6.32
C ARG A 400 7.78 17.19 6.09
N LEU A 401 8.28 16.58 5.00
CA LEU A 401 7.92 15.23 4.59
C LEU A 401 8.14 14.20 5.70
N LEU A 402 9.36 14.15 6.23
CA LEU A 402 9.78 13.22 7.26
C LEU A 402 10.69 13.93 8.26
N THR A 403 10.44 13.69 9.55
CA THR A 403 11.35 14.04 10.65
C THR A 403 11.53 12.84 11.59
N VAL A 404 12.64 12.81 12.32
CA VAL A 404 12.92 11.74 13.31
C VAL A 404 11.85 11.70 14.40
N ASP A 405 11.30 12.85 14.80
CA ASP A 405 10.25 12.90 15.83
C ASP A 405 8.92 12.35 15.34
N VAL A 406 8.56 12.54 14.07
CA VAL A 406 7.38 11.89 13.48
C VAL A 406 7.59 10.37 13.47
N VAL A 407 8.74 9.88 12.99
CA VAL A 407 9.07 8.45 12.97
C VAL A 407 8.99 7.82 14.39
N LYS A 408 9.51 8.52 15.41
CA LYS A 408 9.42 8.09 16.81
C LYS A 408 7.99 8.02 17.31
N THR A 409 7.21 9.07 17.07
CA THR A 409 5.81 9.17 17.51
C THR A 409 4.98 8.06 16.88
N MET A 410 5.18 7.79 15.61
CA MET A 410 4.42 6.76 14.91
C MET A 410 4.74 5.35 15.40
N ILE A 411 6.01 5.03 15.54
CA ILE A 411 6.40 3.70 16.01
C ILE A 411 6.00 3.51 17.47
N ALA A 412 6.29 4.47 18.33
CA ALA A 412 6.04 4.31 19.76
C ALA A 412 4.56 4.47 20.11
N ASP A 413 3.91 5.52 19.63
CA ASP A 413 2.59 5.95 20.11
C ASP A 413 1.45 5.49 19.21
N ALA A 414 1.63 5.44 17.89
CA ALA A 414 0.58 4.98 16.98
C ALA A 414 0.58 3.45 16.82
N LEU A 415 1.76 2.82 16.78
CA LEU A 415 1.88 1.38 16.53
C LEU A 415 2.03 0.57 17.82
N VAL A 416 3.10 0.81 18.60
CA VAL A 416 3.42 -0.07 19.73
C VAL A 416 2.51 0.18 20.93
N ALA A 417 2.18 1.42 21.25
CA ALA A 417 1.32 1.73 22.40
C ALA A 417 -0.05 1.00 22.34
N PRO A 418 -0.80 0.99 21.22
CA PRO A 418 -2.02 0.20 21.10
C PRO A 418 -1.79 -1.31 21.24
N MET A 419 -0.68 -1.83 20.70
CA MET A 419 -0.32 -3.24 20.88
C MET A 419 -0.07 -3.59 22.36
N LEU A 420 0.55 -2.69 23.11
CA LEU A 420 0.74 -2.86 24.56
C LEU A 420 -0.60 -2.82 25.30
N ASP A 421 -1.55 -1.98 24.88
CA ASP A 421 -2.91 -1.96 25.42
C ASP A 421 -3.64 -3.27 25.13
N GLN A 422 -3.52 -3.77 23.90
CA GLN A 422 -4.11 -5.04 23.49
C GLN A 422 -3.48 -6.21 24.25
N ALA A 423 -2.16 -6.22 24.46
CA ALA A 423 -1.49 -7.22 25.28
C ALA A 423 -1.99 -7.20 26.72
N ALA A 424 -2.13 -6.01 27.31
CA ALA A 424 -2.70 -5.86 28.65
C ALA A 424 -4.15 -6.38 28.74
N ALA A 425 -4.95 -6.20 27.68
CA ALA A 425 -6.31 -6.72 27.60
C ALA A 425 -6.38 -8.25 27.35
N ASN A 426 -5.40 -8.81 26.62
CA ASN A 426 -5.44 -10.18 26.09
C ASN A 426 -4.52 -11.16 26.84
N GLY A 427 -4.43 -11.04 28.17
CA GLY A 427 -3.72 -12.01 29.00
C GLY A 427 -2.20 -11.79 29.10
N GLY A 428 -1.73 -10.57 28.86
CA GLY A 428 -0.36 -10.13 29.09
C GLY A 428 0.55 -10.17 27.86
N VAL A 429 1.85 -10.04 28.06
CA VAL A 429 2.85 -10.02 26.99
C VAL A 429 3.07 -11.38 26.34
N LYS A 430 2.77 -12.49 27.04
CA LYS A 430 3.11 -13.83 26.54
C LYS A 430 2.37 -14.19 25.24
N PRO A 431 1.05 -13.96 25.11
CA PRO A 431 0.35 -14.12 23.84
C PRO A 431 0.89 -13.22 22.73
N LEU A 432 1.22 -11.96 23.05
CA LEU A 432 1.84 -11.06 22.10
C LEU A 432 3.19 -11.62 21.61
N LEU A 433 4.11 -11.98 22.52
CA LEU A 433 5.40 -12.57 22.18
C LEU A 433 5.26 -13.87 21.37
N ALA A 434 4.20 -14.65 21.61
CA ALA A 434 3.93 -15.85 20.83
C ALA A 434 3.58 -15.53 19.39
N GLN A 435 2.70 -14.55 19.15
CA GLN A 435 2.34 -14.09 17.82
C GLN A 435 3.57 -13.56 17.07
N LEU A 436 4.36 -12.70 17.72
CA LEU A 436 5.60 -12.15 17.14
C LEU A 436 6.60 -13.28 16.82
N ALA A 437 6.79 -14.24 17.72
CA ALA A 437 7.70 -15.36 17.54
C ALA A 437 7.25 -16.32 16.41
N GLY A 438 5.95 -16.60 16.31
CA GLY A 438 5.37 -17.40 15.23
C GLY A 438 5.63 -16.76 13.86
N GLY A 439 5.52 -15.43 13.79
CA GLY A 439 5.89 -14.67 12.60
C GLY A 439 7.36 -14.78 12.18
N LEU A 440 8.25 -15.03 13.13
CA LEU A 440 9.68 -15.31 12.89
C LEU A 440 9.98 -16.80 12.67
N GLY A 441 8.95 -17.65 12.52
CA GLY A 441 9.08 -19.10 12.37
C GLY A 441 9.44 -19.83 13.67
N ILE A 442 9.28 -19.19 14.83
CA ILE A 442 9.53 -19.78 16.16
C ILE A 442 8.18 -20.16 16.79
N GLY A 443 7.81 -21.43 16.64
CA GLY A 443 6.55 -21.96 17.18
C GLY A 443 5.36 -21.71 16.25
N ASP A 444 4.14 -21.89 16.77
CA ASP A 444 2.88 -21.83 16.01
C ASP A 444 2.07 -20.54 16.25
N GLY A 445 2.69 -19.53 16.87
CA GLY A 445 2.00 -18.28 17.23
C GLY A 445 1.21 -18.34 18.54
N THR A 446 1.10 -19.50 19.20
CA THR A 446 0.28 -19.64 20.41
C THR A 446 1.07 -19.51 21.71
N ALA A 447 0.46 -18.88 22.71
CA ALA A 447 1.07 -18.71 24.04
C ALA A 447 1.42 -20.05 24.73
N ALA A 448 0.71 -21.12 24.37
CA ALA A 448 0.94 -22.46 24.93
C ALA A 448 2.20 -23.12 24.36
N ALA A 449 2.50 -22.91 23.08
CA ALA A 449 3.66 -23.50 22.42
C ALA A 449 4.95 -22.68 22.62
N LEU A 450 4.84 -21.38 22.95
CA LEU A 450 5.97 -20.45 22.97
C LEU A 450 7.19 -20.95 23.76
N ASP A 451 7.02 -21.37 25.02
CA ASP A 451 8.18 -21.75 25.87
C ASP A 451 8.94 -22.96 25.30
N GLY A 452 8.21 -23.92 24.74
CA GLY A 452 8.80 -25.09 24.07
C GLY A 452 9.49 -24.71 22.76
N ALA A 453 8.91 -23.79 22.01
CA ALA A 453 9.49 -23.25 20.78
C ALA A 453 10.80 -22.47 21.05
N LEU A 454 10.81 -21.61 22.08
CA LEU A 454 12.02 -20.90 22.52
C LEU A 454 13.12 -21.87 22.97
N PHE A 455 12.77 -22.93 23.72
CA PHE A 455 13.75 -23.96 24.05
C PHE A 455 14.29 -24.64 22.79
N GLY A 456 13.42 -24.99 21.84
CA GLY A 456 13.81 -25.60 20.57
C GLY A 456 14.78 -24.73 19.77
N ALA A 457 14.52 -23.43 19.70
CA ALA A 457 15.38 -22.45 19.04
C ALA A 457 16.77 -22.39 19.70
N VAL A 458 16.83 -22.16 21.02
CA VAL A 458 18.10 -22.13 21.77
C VAL A 458 18.87 -23.44 21.64
N PHE A 459 18.16 -24.57 21.73
CA PHE A 459 18.75 -25.90 21.60
C PHE A 459 19.34 -26.12 20.20
N GLY A 460 18.68 -25.65 19.14
CA GLY A 460 19.14 -25.75 17.76
C GLY A 460 20.34 -24.84 17.43
N MET A 461 20.45 -23.70 18.11
CA MET A 461 21.55 -22.74 17.90
C MET A 461 22.88 -23.18 18.55
N LEU A 462 22.83 -24.07 19.53
CA LEU A 462 24.02 -24.50 20.26
C LEU A 462 24.78 -25.64 19.55
N PRO A 463 26.08 -25.80 19.82
CA PRO A 463 26.82 -26.97 19.37
C PRO A 463 26.15 -28.26 19.85
N GLN A 464 26.05 -29.28 18.98
CA GLN A 464 25.28 -30.51 19.27
C GLN A 464 26.11 -31.61 19.94
N SER A 465 27.34 -31.29 20.35
CA SER A 465 28.26 -32.23 21.01
C SER A 465 29.16 -31.53 22.02
N ALA A 466 29.63 -32.27 23.04
CA ALA A 466 30.56 -31.75 24.03
C ALA A 466 31.90 -31.36 23.39
N ASP A 467 32.33 -32.05 22.32
CA ASP A 467 33.56 -31.73 21.62
C ASP A 467 33.51 -30.36 20.95
N GLU A 468 32.34 -29.88 20.55
CA GLU A 468 32.16 -28.57 19.93
C GLU A 468 31.66 -27.51 20.90
N ALA A 469 31.63 -27.82 22.21
CA ALA A 469 31.05 -26.96 23.22
C ALA A 469 31.62 -25.54 23.19
N PHE A 470 30.73 -24.56 23.34
CA PHE A 470 31.10 -23.17 23.53
C PHE A 470 31.74 -23.02 24.92
N ILE A 471 32.96 -22.49 24.97
CA ILE A 471 33.69 -22.35 26.24
C ILE A 471 33.47 -20.95 26.80
N VAL A 472 32.87 -20.88 27.98
CA VAL A 472 32.77 -19.65 28.79
C VAL A 472 33.75 -19.71 29.95
N GLU A 473 34.36 -18.58 30.28
CA GLU A 473 35.13 -18.42 31.50
C GLU A 473 34.23 -17.83 32.58
N ILE A 474 34.09 -18.57 33.69
CA ILE A 474 33.34 -18.12 34.85
C ILE A 474 34.36 -17.68 35.91
N PRO A 475 34.42 -16.38 36.27
CA PRO A 475 35.36 -15.88 37.27
C PRO A 475 35.37 -16.73 38.54
N ILE A 476 36.57 -17.06 39.00
CA ILE A 476 36.84 -17.89 40.20
C ILE A 476 36.44 -19.38 40.05
N LEU A 477 35.59 -19.75 39.09
CA LEU A 477 35.05 -21.12 38.91
C LEU A 477 35.71 -21.90 37.75
N GLY A 478 36.46 -21.20 36.90
CA GLY A 478 37.17 -21.76 35.74
C GLY A 478 36.29 -21.85 34.49
N SER A 479 36.77 -22.56 33.48
CA SER A 479 36.09 -22.71 32.21
C SER A 479 34.93 -23.71 32.28
N ALA A 480 33.88 -23.43 31.51
CA ALA A 480 32.71 -24.27 31.35
C ALA A 480 32.34 -24.42 29.89
N GLY A 481 31.97 -25.63 29.48
CA GLY A 481 31.42 -25.89 28.15
C GLY A 481 29.91 -25.84 28.16
N ILE A 482 29.34 -25.22 27.12
CA ILE A 482 27.90 -25.15 26.86
C ILE A 482 27.62 -25.84 25.52
N TRP A 483 26.76 -26.85 25.51
CA TRP A 483 26.33 -27.54 24.29
C TRP A 483 24.93 -28.15 24.44
N ALA A 484 24.25 -28.36 23.33
CA ALA A 484 23.01 -29.12 23.25
C ALA A 484 23.34 -30.63 23.18
N ASN A 485 22.77 -31.43 24.08
CA ASN A 485 22.89 -32.88 24.08
C ASN A 485 21.62 -33.50 23.46
N PRO A 486 21.69 -34.04 22.23
CA PRO A 486 20.52 -34.62 21.54
C PRO A 486 19.94 -35.85 22.22
N GLU A 487 20.77 -36.64 22.92
CA GLU A 487 20.34 -37.92 23.51
C GLU A 487 19.30 -37.74 24.62
N ASN A 488 19.45 -36.68 25.41
CA ASN A 488 18.58 -36.38 26.54
C ASN A 488 17.79 -35.07 26.36
N ARG A 489 17.96 -34.39 25.21
CA ARG A 489 17.37 -33.09 24.87
C ARG A 489 17.59 -32.03 25.96
N ARG A 490 18.83 -31.90 26.42
CA ARG A 490 19.24 -30.89 27.43
C ARG A 490 20.36 -30.01 26.89
N VAL A 491 20.36 -28.75 27.27
CA VAL A 491 21.55 -27.91 27.15
C VAL A 491 22.42 -28.16 28.37
N MET A 492 23.61 -28.68 28.17
CA MET A 492 24.56 -28.99 29.23
C MET A 492 25.43 -27.78 29.53
N VAL A 493 25.69 -27.52 30.81
CA VAL A 493 26.65 -26.53 31.30
C VAL A 493 27.57 -27.26 32.27
N GLN A 494 28.77 -27.59 31.82
CA GLN A 494 29.67 -28.48 32.56
C GLN A 494 31.08 -27.90 32.66
N LYS A 495 31.79 -28.19 33.76
CA LYS A 495 33.22 -27.89 33.89
C LYS A 495 34.00 -28.51 32.73
N MET A 496 34.70 -27.68 31.95
CA MET A 496 35.52 -28.10 30.82
C MET A 496 36.73 -27.20 30.68
N GLU A 497 37.89 -27.74 30.32
CA GLU A 497 39.09 -26.93 30.06
C GLU A 497 39.00 -26.29 28.66
N ALA A 498 39.48 -25.05 28.53
CA ALA A 498 39.55 -24.37 27.24
C ALA A 498 40.49 -25.12 26.28
N LYS A 499 40.07 -25.27 25.02
CA LYS A 499 40.93 -25.85 23.98
C LYS A 499 42.05 -24.86 23.63
N ALA A 500 43.24 -25.39 23.36
CA ALA A 500 44.39 -24.57 22.97
C ALA A 500 44.06 -23.72 21.73
N GLY A 501 44.17 -22.39 21.84
CA GLY A 501 43.91 -21.44 20.76
C GLY A 501 42.45 -20.93 20.66
N VAL A 502 41.56 -21.34 21.58
CA VAL A 502 40.20 -20.78 21.69
C VAL A 502 40.15 -19.86 22.91
N GLU A 503 40.00 -18.56 22.69
CA GLU A 503 39.74 -17.58 23.74
C GLU A 503 38.32 -17.81 24.31
N PRO A 504 38.17 -18.15 25.60
CA PRO A 504 36.87 -18.36 26.20
C PRO A 504 36.12 -17.03 26.35
N TYR A 505 34.79 -17.07 26.23
CA TYR A 505 33.98 -15.89 26.50
C TYR A 505 33.93 -15.64 28.01
N ALA A 506 34.58 -14.57 28.48
CA ALA A 506 34.68 -14.26 29.89
C ALA A 506 33.41 -13.55 30.40
N LEU A 507 32.68 -14.22 31.31
CA LEU A 507 31.57 -13.61 32.01
C LEU A 507 32.10 -12.61 33.04
N THR A 508 31.45 -11.47 33.18
CA THR A 508 31.80 -10.48 34.22
C THR A 508 30.75 -10.45 35.31
N PHE A 509 31.17 -10.57 36.57
CA PHE A 509 30.28 -10.53 37.73
C PHE A 509 30.52 -9.24 38.52
N ASP A 510 29.46 -8.70 39.11
CA ASP A 510 29.59 -7.53 39.99
C ASP A 510 30.43 -7.85 41.25
N ALA A 511 30.97 -6.81 41.89
CA ALA A 511 31.85 -6.95 43.05
C ALA A 511 31.20 -7.67 44.25
N GLY A 512 29.88 -7.55 44.42
CA GLY A 512 29.13 -8.20 45.49
C GLY A 512 28.95 -9.70 45.24
N ALA A 513 28.58 -10.06 44.01
CA ALA A 513 28.52 -11.45 43.57
C ALA A 513 29.89 -12.11 43.66
N MET A 514 30.95 -11.42 43.23
CA MET A 514 32.34 -11.89 43.33
C MET A 514 32.77 -12.13 44.79
N ALA A 515 32.44 -11.21 45.70
CA ALA A 515 32.75 -11.37 47.12
C ALA A 515 32.01 -12.57 47.76
N ALA A 516 30.75 -12.78 47.40
CA ALA A 516 29.95 -13.91 47.89
C ALA A 516 30.51 -15.26 47.42
N VAL A 517 30.89 -15.35 46.14
CA VAL A 517 31.53 -16.55 45.55
C VAL A 517 32.88 -16.82 46.21
N GLN A 518 33.70 -15.77 46.40
CA GLN A 518 35.02 -15.91 47.02
C GLN A 518 34.93 -16.36 48.48
N SER A 519 33.96 -15.83 49.25
CA SER A 519 33.71 -16.29 50.62
C SER A 519 33.30 -17.76 50.69
N ALA A 520 32.50 -18.23 49.74
CA ALA A 520 32.04 -19.62 49.69
C ALA A 520 33.18 -20.61 49.41
N LEU A 521 34.07 -20.26 48.49
CA LEU A 521 35.22 -21.08 48.10
C LEU A 521 36.26 -21.22 49.22
N VAL A 522 36.36 -20.22 50.12
CA VAL A 522 37.19 -20.29 51.33
C VAL A 522 36.60 -21.26 52.36
N SER A 523 35.27 -21.36 52.46
CA SER A 523 34.62 -22.26 53.42
C SER A 523 34.61 -23.73 53.00
N GLU A 524 34.70 -24.05 51.70
CA GLU A 524 34.72 -25.44 51.19
C GLU A 524 35.72 -25.66 50.03
N PRO A 525 37.04 -25.72 50.32
CA PRO A 525 38.08 -25.81 49.29
C PRO A 525 38.04 -27.11 48.46
N MET A 526 37.40 -28.18 48.96
CA MET A 526 37.27 -29.46 48.25
C MET A 526 36.18 -29.48 47.17
N ALA A 527 35.23 -28.55 47.18
CA ALA A 527 34.18 -28.48 46.16
C ALA A 527 34.70 -27.98 44.80
N ALA A 528 35.73 -27.12 44.79
CA ALA A 528 36.33 -26.55 43.58
C ALA A 528 37.06 -27.58 42.68
N ALA A 529 37.53 -28.69 43.26
CA ALA A 529 38.26 -29.75 42.56
C ALA A 529 37.36 -30.82 41.91
N ALA A 530 36.08 -30.91 42.32
CA ALA A 530 35.15 -31.88 41.75
C ALA A 530 34.56 -31.34 40.44
N GLY A 531 34.68 -32.09 39.34
CA GLY A 531 33.97 -31.76 38.10
C GLY A 531 32.47 -31.59 38.39
N TRP A 532 31.88 -30.50 37.93
CA TRP A 532 30.49 -30.11 38.15
C TRP A 532 29.71 -30.12 36.83
N SER A 533 28.40 -30.36 36.90
CA SER A 533 27.49 -30.46 35.75
C SER A 533 26.11 -29.91 36.12
N TYR A 534 25.61 -28.99 35.28
CA TYR A 534 24.26 -28.45 35.30
C TYR A 534 23.64 -28.62 33.91
N TYR A 535 22.32 -28.53 33.82
CA TYR A 535 21.64 -28.56 32.55
C TYR A 535 20.38 -27.69 32.53
N ILE A 536 19.95 -27.33 31.32
CA ILE A 536 18.68 -26.68 31.04
C ILE A 536 17.82 -27.66 30.23
N SER A 537 16.57 -27.84 30.65
CA SER A 537 15.54 -28.58 29.91
C SER A 537 14.44 -27.62 29.46
N ALA A 538 13.56 -28.08 28.58
CA ALA A 538 12.35 -27.31 28.22
C ALA A 538 11.52 -26.93 29.45
N GLU A 539 11.40 -27.84 30.43
CA GLU A 539 10.67 -27.61 31.68
C GLU A 539 11.34 -26.54 32.55
N SER A 540 12.67 -26.58 32.69
CA SER A 540 13.39 -25.60 33.50
C SER A 540 13.39 -24.21 32.85
N LEU A 541 13.50 -24.13 31.51
CA LEU A 541 13.31 -22.87 30.78
C LEU A 541 11.90 -22.31 30.97
N ALA A 542 10.86 -23.13 30.79
CA ALA A 542 9.48 -22.69 30.97
C ALA A 542 9.25 -22.15 32.40
N LYS A 543 9.79 -22.84 33.41
CA LYS A 543 9.71 -22.39 34.82
C LYS A 543 10.43 -21.06 35.04
N PHE A 544 11.58 -20.87 34.43
CA PHE A 544 12.34 -19.61 34.47
C PHE A 544 11.60 -18.45 33.79
N LEU A 545 10.89 -18.72 32.69
CA LEU A 545 10.17 -17.68 31.92
C LEU A 545 8.91 -17.17 32.64
N VAL A 546 8.30 -17.94 33.55
CA VAL A 546 7.11 -17.51 34.32
C VAL A 546 7.31 -16.16 35.02
N PRO A 547 8.33 -15.96 35.89
CA PRO A 547 8.57 -14.66 36.51
C PRO A 547 9.05 -13.58 35.52
N VAL A 548 9.63 -13.97 34.37
CA VAL A 548 9.99 -13.03 33.30
C VAL A 548 8.73 -12.41 32.68
N TYR A 549 7.77 -13.24 32.25
CA TYR A 549 6.50 -12.76 31.71
C TYR A 549 5.74 -11.91 32.73
N ALA A 550 5.66 -12.35 34.00
CA ALA A 550 5.00 -11.58 35.04
C ALA A 550 5.68 -10.23 35.31
N GLY A 551 7.01 -10.15 35.21
CA GLY A 551 7.76 -8.90 35.32
C GLY A 551 7.48 -7.96 34.15
N LEU A 552 7.45 -8.48 32.92
CA LEU A 552 7.08 -7.73 31.72
C LEU A 552 5.63 -7.21 31.80
N ASP A 553 4.68 -8.05 32.24
CA ASP A 553 3.29 -7.64 32.47
C ASP A 553 3.18 -6.53 33.52
N SER A 554 4.00 -6.60 34.57
CA SER A 554 4.03 -5.56 35.61
C SER A 554 4.49 -4.21 35.06
N LEU A 555 5.42 -4.21 34.10
CA LEU A 555 5.86 -2.99 33.41
C LEU A 555 4.71 -2.35 32.63
N LEU A 556 3.80 -3.13 32.03
CA LEU A 556 2.66 -2.60 31.28
C LEU A 556 1.64 -1.85 32.17
N VAL A 557 1.52 -2.21 33.45
CA VAL A 557 0.42 -1.73 34.32
C VAL A 557 0.88 -0.67 35.35
N SER A 558 2.18 -0.52 35.62
CA SER A 558 2.69 0.27 36.76
C SER A 558 3.70 1.38 36.42
N GLY A 559 3.44 2.18 35.38
CA GLY A 559 4.32 3.27 34.95
C GLY A 559 5.58 2.83 34.20
N GLY A 560 5.82 1.52 34.11
CA GLY A 560 6.86 0.94 33.24
C GLY A 560 6.53 1.09 31.75
N ARG A 561 5.27 1.30 31.38
CA ARG A 561 4.85 1.58 30.01
C ARG A 561 5.57 2.80 29.44
N ASP A 562 5.61 3.90 30.19
CA ASP A 562 6.28 5.13 29.75
C ASP A 562 7.78 4.88 29.56
N GLN A 563 8.39 4.06 30.41
CA GLN A 563 9.80 3.66 30.29
C GLN A 563 10.06 2.77 29.06
N VAL A 564 9.12 1.87 28.72
CA VAL A 564 9.18 1.04 27.50
C VAL A 564 9.06 1.91 26.26
N LEU A 565 8.10 2.84 26.23
CA LEU A 565 7.92 3.77 25.12
C LEU A 565 9.11 4.74 24.99
N ASP A 566 9.68 5.21 26.10
CA ASP A 566 10.89 6.03 26.11
C ASP A 566 12.12 5.27 25.59
N LEU A 567 12.32 4.02 26.00
CA LEU A 567 13.35 3.15 25.43
C LEU A 567 13.13 2.97 23.91
N LEU A 568 11.90 2.69 23.49
CA LEU A 568 11.59 2.50 22.07
C LEU A 568 11.87 3.74 21.23
N ARG A 569 11.45 4.92 21.70
CA ARG A 569 11.77 6.19 21.04
C ARG A 569 13.29 6.41 20.94
N THR A 570 14.03 6.07 22.00
CA THR A 570 15.50 6.15 22.01
C THR A 570 16.12 5.18 21.00
N LEU A 571 15.65 3.92 20.95
CA LEU A 571 16.10 2.92 19.98
C LEU A 571 15.90 3.39 18.54
N VAL A 572 14.70 3.89 18.23
CA VAL A 572 14.37 4.41 16.90
C VAL A 572 15.29 5.58 16.54
N GLU A 573 15.42 6.56 17.44
CA GLU A 573 16.28 7.73 17.23
C GLU A 573 17.74 7.35 17.00
N THR A 574 18.29 6.46 17.82
CA THR A 574 19.67 5.99 17.68
C THR A 574 19.88 5.21 16.39
N LEU A 575 18.89 4.41 15.98
CA LEU A 575 18.96 3.59 14.76
C LEU A 575 18.91 4.44 13.49
N VAL A 576 17.93 5.34 13.37
CA VAL A 576 17.80 6.17 12.16
C VAL A 576 18.97 7.15 12.01
N ASN A 577 19.65 7.52 13.10
CA ASN A 577 20.84 8.36 13.07
C ASN A 577 22.15 7.62 12.75
N GLN A 578 22.13 6.28 12.61
CA GLN A 578 23.33 5.54 12.18
C GLN A 578 23.78 6.02 10.80
N LYS A 579 25.10 6.09 10.59
CA LYS A 579 25.69 6.59 9.34
C LYS A 579 25.74 5.49 8.29
N VAL A 580 25.29 5.80 7.08
CA VAL A 580 25.51 4.95 5.89
C VAL A 580 26.96 5.10 5.40
N ALA A 581 27.39 4.27 4.44
CA ALA A 581 28.83 4.16 4.13
C ALA A 581 29.50 5.41 3.55
N ASP A 582 28.75 6.41 3.08
CA ASP A 582 29.35 7.68 2.67
C ASP A 582 29.84 8.54 3.86
N GLY A 583 29.43 8.18 5.09
CA GLY A 583 29.77 8.85 6.35
C GLY A 583 29.12 10.23 6.53
N ALA A 584 28.48 10.79 5.51
CA ALA A 584 27.80 12.08 5.55
C ALA A 584 26.32 11.91 5.90
N ASN A 585 25.66 10.97 5.22
CA ASN A 585 24.25 10.69 5.35
C ASN A 585 23.99 9.64 6.44
N SER A 586 22.78 9.66 6.96
CA SER A 586 22.25 8.72 7.94
C SER A 586 21.29 7.71 7.30
N LEU A 587 20.94 6.66 8.04
CA LEU A 587 19.86 5.76 7.66
C LEU A 587 18.53 6.51 7.50
N PHE A 588 18.29 7.55 8.31
CA PHE A 588 17.16 8.44 8.16
C PHE A 588 17.16 9.16 6.80
N ASP A 589 18.31 9.67 6.37
CA ASP A 589 18.43 10.34 5.07
C ASP A 589 18.15 9.38 3.92
N LEU A 590 18.58 8.11 4.03
CA LEU A 590 18.25 7.06 3.06
C LEU A 590 16.74 6.78 3.00
N ILE A 591 16.10 6.62 4.15
CA ILE A 591 14.64 6.37 4.25
C ILE A 591 13.87 7.58 3.70
N LYS A 592 14.26 8.80 4.11
CA LYS A 592 13.62 10.03 3.65
C LYS A 592 13.78 10.21 2.15
N PHE A 593 14.95 9.90 1.60
CA PHE A 593 15.15 9.93 0.16
C PHE A 593 14.23 8.92 -0.54
N ALA A 594 14.26 7.64 -0.14
CA ALA A 594 13.48 6.60 -0.83
C ALA A 594 11.98 6.90 -0.83
N TYR A 595 11.43 7.34 0.30
CA TYR A 595 10.03 7.74 0.37
C TYR A 595 9.72 9.00 -0.44
N GLY A 596 10.60 10.01 -0.39
CA GLY A 596 10.43 11.24 -1.16
C GLY A 596 10.49 10.99 -2.68
N ASP A 597 11.43 10.17 -3.13
CA ASP A 597 11.60 9.82 -4.54
C ASP A 597 10.34 9.15 -5.11
N HIS A 598 9.79 8.18 -4.38
CA HIS A 598 8.51 7.54 -4.71
C HIS A 598 7.35 8.56 -4.80
N LEU A 599 7.21 9.46 -3.81
CA LEU A 599 6.14 10.46 -3.85
C LEU A 599 6.28 11.43 -5.02
N HIS A 600 7.52 11.73 -5.43
CA HIS A 600 7.82 12.69 -6.48
C HIS A 600 7.70 12.10 -7.90
N GLY A 601 8.02 10.81 -8.08
CA GLY A 601 7.93 10.06 -9.34
C GLY A 601 9.06 10.39 -10.33
N ASP A 602 10.29 10.60 -9.86
CA ASP A 602 11.45 10.84 -10.74
C ASP A 602 12.40 9.63 -10.82
N GLU A 603 12.41 8.78 -9.79
CA GLU A 603 13.22 7.56 -9.72
C GLU A 603 14.73 7.82 -9.97
N THR A 604 15.19 9.05 -9.72
CA THR A 604 16.57 9.43 -9.97
C THR A 604 17.43 9.13 -8.76
N CYS A 605 17.80 7.86 -8.64
CA CYS A 605 18.60 7.39 -7.51
C CYS A 605 20.07 7.89 -7.57
N PRO A 606 20.57 8.69 -6.61
CA PRO A 606 21.97 9.10 -6.58
C PRO A 606 22.87 7.95 -6.10
N ALA A 607 24.13 7.97 -6.52
CA ALA A 607 25.08 6.87 -6.26
C ALA A 607 25.26 6.50 -4.76
N TRP A 608 25.04 7.45 -3.83
CA TRP A 608 25.13 7.16 -2.41
C TRP A 608 23.93 6.34 -1.91
N VAL A 609 22.73 6.58 -2.44
CA VAL A 609 21.51 5.81 -2.14
C VAL A 609 21.67 4.40 -2.69
N GLU A 610 22.10 4.27 -3.95
CA GLU A 610 22.41 2.96 -4.56
C GLU A 610 23.36 2.14 -3.69
N THR A 611 24.46 2.76 -3.26
CA THR A 611 25.46 2.10 -2.43
C THR A 611 24.89 1.72 -1.06
N ALA A 612 24.17 2.63 -0.41
CA ALA A 612 23.63 2.40 0.92
C ALA A 612 22.52 1.33 0.91
N THR A 613 21.59 1.38 -0.05
CA THR A 613 20.54 0.37 -0.26
C THR A 613 21.15 -1.00 -0.50
N ALA A 614 22.16 -1.13 -1.37
CA ALA A 614 22.83 -2.41 -1.61
C ALA A 614 23.51 -2.98 -0.34
N GLN A 615 24.06 -2.11 0.51
CA GLN A 615 24.74 -2.52 1.73
C GLN A 615 23.81 -3.07 2.81
N ILE A 616 22.52 -2.68 2.82
CA ILE A 616 21.52 -3.17 3.78
C ILE A 616 21.51 -4.71 3.87
N LYS A 617 21.81 -5.40 2.75
CA LYS A 617 21.85 -6.86 2.63
C LYS A 617 23.15 -7.53 3.08
N LEU A 618 24.19 -6.76 3.41
CA LEU A 618 25.43 -7.32 3.93
C LEU A 618 25.17 -8.01 5.28
N THR A 619 26.07 -8.89 5.70
CA THR A 619 25.84 -9.75 6.85
C THR A 619 26.04 -9.03 8.18
N GLY A 620 26.73 -7.88 8.18
CA GLY A 620 27.20 -7.23 9.39
C GLY A 620 28.45 -7.88 9.97
N ASP A 621 29.11 -8.79 9.24
CA ASP A 621 30.29 -9.53 9.68
C ASP A 621 31.46 -9.34 8.69
N ASP A 622 32.70 -9.35 9.19
CA ASP A 622 33.92 -9.36 8.37
C ASP A 622 34.20 -10.76 7.79
N ALA A 623 35.31 -10.89 7.05
CA ALA A 623 35.70 -12.16 6.41
C ALA A 623 36.02 -13.28 7.43
N GLU A 624 36.32 -12.90 8.68
CA GLU A 624 36.60 -13.79 9.79
C GLU A 624 35.35 -14.13 10.62
N GLY A 625 34.19 -13.54 10.29
CA GLY A 625 32.91 -13.73 10.99
C GLY A 625 32.76 -12.87 12.24
N ASN A 626 33.58 -11.84 12.42
CA ASN A 626 33.43 -10.88 13.52
C ASN A 626 32.47 -9.75 13.14
N PRO A 627 31.73 -9.17 14.10
CA PRO A 627 30.88 -8.01 13.83
C PRO A 627 31.64 -6.85 13.18
N ALA A 628 31.12 -6.37 12.06
CA ALA A 628 31.65 -5.27 11.25
C ALA A 628 30.62 -4.14 11.12
N ALA A 629 31.12 -2.91 11.02
CA ALA A 629 30.33 -1.73 10.66
C ALA A 629 30.36 -1.55 9.13
N ASP A 630 29.66 -2.43 8.42
CA ASP A 630 29.68 -2.52 6.94
C ASP A 630 28.53 -1.77 6.25
N GLY A 631 27.62 -1.16 7.03
CA GLY A 631 26.44 -0.47 6.51
C GLY A 631 25.22 -1.39 6.32
N SER A 632 25.31 -2.67 6.74
CA SER A 632 24.15 -3.56 6.80
C SER A 632 23.14 -3.14 7.85
N LEU A 633 21.89 -3.57 7.66
CA LEU A 633 20.87 -3.49 8.69
C LEU A 633 21.34 -4.14 10.00
N THR A 634 21.97 -5.31 9.91
CA THR A 634 22.52 -6.02 11.07
C THR A 634 23.56 -5.16 11.81
N SER A 635 24.48 -4.51 11.10
CA SER A 635 25.47 -3.62 11.71
C SER A 635 24.84 -2.41 12.41
N PHE A 636 23.79 -1.82 11.82
CA PHE A 636 23.04 -0.71 12.43
C PHE A 636 22.30 -1.13 13.70
N LEU A 637 21.67 -2.32 13.71
CA LEU A 637 21.00 -2.86 14.88
C LEU A 637 22.00 -3.13 16.02
N ARG A 638 23.15 -3.73 15.70
CA ARG A 638 24.23 -3.98 16.66
C ARG A 638 24.73 -2.68 17.27
N ALA A 639 25.01 -1.68 16.43
CA ALA A 639 25.46 -0.35 16.88
C ALA A 639 24.41 0.34 17.77
N THR A 640 23.14 0.25 17.40
CA THR A 640 22.02 0.84 18.16
C THR A 640 21.90 0.22 19.55
N ILE A 641 21.97 -1.11 19.66
CA ILE A 641 21.90 -1.78 20.96
C ILE A 641 23.14 -1.52 21.81
N ASN A 642 24.30 -1.32 21.19
CA ASN A 642 25.55 -1.00 21.88
C ASN A 642 25.68 0.47 22.28
N ASP A 643 24.74 1.34 21.91
CA ASP A 643 24.72 2.73 22.33
C ASP A 643 24.56 2.86 23.86
N GLU A 644 25.35 3.74 24.48
CA GLU A 644 25.42 3.88 25.94
C GLU A 644 24.07 4.24 26.54
N VAL A 645 23.32 5.15 25.91
CA VAL A 645 22.01 5.61 26.39
C VAL A 645 20.97 4.49 26.28
N VAL A 646 21.01 3.75 25.16
CA VAL A 646 20.15 2.58 24.95
C VAL A 646 20.43 1.49 25.98
N LEU A 647 21.70 1.14 26.21
CA LEU A 647 22.10 0.14 27.19
C LEU A 647 21.66 0.51 28.60
N ASP A 648 21.80 1.77 28.99
CA ASP A 648 21.39 2.25 30.31
C ASP A 648 19.88 2.13 30.53
N LYS A 649 19.08 2.57 29.55
CA LYS A 649 17.61 2.45 29.60
C LYS A 649 17.15 1.00 29.60
N LEU A 650 17.74 0.15 28.75
CA LEU A 650 17.45 -1.28 28.71
C LEU A 650 17.81 -1.97 30.03
N ASN A 651 18.99 -1.71 30.58
CA ASN A 651 19.42 -2.25 31.86
C ASN A 651 18.51 -1.78 33.02
N ALA A 652 18.05 -0.52 32.99
CA ALA A 652 17.11 -0.01 33.99
C ALA A 652 15.78 -0.77 33.98
N LEU A 653 15.23 -1.06 32.80
CA LEU A 653 14.02 -1.89 32.65
C LEU A 653 14.26 -3.33 33.12
N LEU A 654 15.34 -3.97 32.66
CA LEU A 654 15.65 -5.36 32.97
C LEU A 654 15.94 -5.59 34.47
N LYS A 655 16.50 -4.60 35.18
CA LYS A 655 16.66 -4.64 36.65
C LYS A 655 15.32 -4.74 37.40
N GLY A 656 14.23 -4.27 36.80
CA GLY A 656 12.88 -4.38 37.34
C GLY A 656 12.34 -5.81 37.35
N ILE A 657 12.82 -6.67 36.44
CA ILE A 657 12.29 -8.03 36.24
C ILE A 657 13.08 -9.01 37.11
N LYS A 658 12.47 -9.43 38.22
CA LYS A 658 13.09 -10.38 39.16
C LYS A 658 13.00 -11.80 38.66
N ILE A 659 14.08 -12.55 38.83
CA ILE A 659 14.22 -13.93 38.35
C ILE A 659 14.92 -14.79 39.40
N ASN A 660 14.92 -16.10 39.16
CA ASN A 660 15.70 -17.06 39.92
C ASN A 660 16.42 -18.01 38.94
N LEU A 661 17.72 -17.82 38.77
CA LEU A 661 18.49 -18.59 37.80
C LEU A 661 18.57 -20.09 38.14
N LYS A 662 18.28 -20.48 39.40
CA LYS A 662 18.16 -21.89 39.81
C LYS A 662 16.95 -22.60 39.22
N ASP A 663 15.93 -21.84 38.79
CA ASP A 663 14.80 -22.42 38.07
C ASP A 663 15.18 -22.77 36.62
N LEU A 664 16.20 -22.11 36.05
CA LEU A 664 16.73 -22.39 34.71
C LEU A 664 17.77 -23.52 34.71
N LEU A 665 18.80 -23.41 35.57
CA LEU A 665 19.94 -24.32 35.63
C LEU A 665 19.72 -25.42 36.68
N ILE A 666 19.39 -26.62 36.22
CA ILE A 666 19.16 -27.79 37.05
C ILE A 666 20.47 -28.50 37.37
N LYS A 667 20.66 -28.79 38.66
CA LYS A 667 21.86 -29.43 39.19
C LYS A 667 21.87 -30.93 38.91
N GLU A 668 22.86 -31.41 38.15
CA GLU A 668 23.16 -32.85 38.02
C GLU A 668 24.26 -33.27 39.00
N LYS A 669 25.38 -32.53 38.98
CA LYS A 669 26.48 -32.66 39.93
C LYS A 669 26.97 -31.28 40.31
N GLY A 670 26.38 -30.68 41.34
CA GLY A 670 26.62 -29.26 41.61
C GLY A 670 27.80 -28.95 42.50
N ASN A 671 28.08 -27.65 42.58
CA ASN A 671 29.16 -27.05 43.33
C ASN A 671 28.57 -25.89 44.16
N ILE A 672 28.88 -25.85 45.46
CA ILE A 672 28.29 -24.86 46.37
C ILE A 672 28.59 -23.41 45.97
N ALA A 673 29.76 -23.15 45.37
CA ALA A 673 30.13 -21.83 44.89
C ALA A 673 29.32 -21.42 43.65
N ILE A 674 28.99 -22.38 42.77
CA ILE A 674 28.08 -22.15 41.63
C ILE A 674 26.66 -21.90 42.14
N ASP A 675 26.18 -22.70 43.09
CA ASP A 675 24.84 -22.52 43.67
C ASP A 675 24.67 -21.17 44.39
N ILE A 676 25.76 -20.60 44.92
CA ILE A 676 25.82 -19.27 45.52
C ILE A 676 25.90 -18.19 44.43
N ALA A 677 26.74 -18.36 43.41
CA ALA A 677 26.84 -17.45 42.27
C ALA A 677 25.49 -17.28 41.56
N LEU A 678 24.83 -18.39 41.24
CA LEU A 678 23.50 -18.40 40.62
C LEU A 678 22.43 -17.74 41.49
N GLY A 679 22.58 -17.80 42.83
CA GLY A 679 21.67 -17.14 43.78
C GLY A 679 21.94 -15.65 43.98
N ALA A 680 23.11 -15.15 43.55
CA ALA A 680 23.44 -13.73 43.59
C ALA A 680 22.79 -12.95 42.43
N ILE A 681 22.52 -13.63 41.30
CA ILE A 681 21.81 -13.08 40.14
C ILE A 681 20.30 -13.08 40.43
N LYS A 682 19.73 -11.89 40.61
CA LYS A 682 18.34 -11.73 41.09
C LYS A 682 17.39 -11.08 40.08
N ASP A 683 17.91 -10.51 39.00
CA ASP A 683 17.14 -9.85 37.96
C ASP A 683 17.76 -10.01 36.59
N LEU A 684 16.98 -9.73 35.55
CA LEU A 684 17.45 -9.82 34.16
C LEU A 684 18.55 -8.81 33.86
N GLY A 685 18.58 -7.66 34.54
CA GLY A 685 19.65 -6.67 34.39
C GLY A 685 21.02 -7.25 34.78
N ALA A 686 21.07 -8.05 35.85
CA ALA A 686 22.28 -8.77 36.23
C ALA A 686 22.71 -9.82 35.19
N ILE A 687 21.78 -10.52 34.52
CA ILE A 687 22.10 -11.42 33.40
C ILE A 687 22.63 -10.64 32.21
N PHE A 688 21.95 -9.55 31.85
CA PHE A 688 22.33 -8.71 30.73
C PHE A 688 23.73 -8.11 30.92
N GLY A 689 24.07 -7.69 32.14
CA GLY A 689 25.41 -7.22 32.49
C GLY A 689 26.52 -8.26 32.31
N LEU A 690 26.20 -9.57 32.33
CA LEU A 690 27.19 -10.62 32.05
C LEU A 690 27.65 -10.62 30.58
N LEU A 691 26.86 -10.03 29.68
CA LEU A 691 27.11 -10.00 28.23
C LEU A 691 28.15 -8.94 27.81
N GLY A 692 28.72 -8.21 28.77
CA GLY A 692 29.78 -7.22 28.54
C GLY A 692 29.26 -5.89 27.98
N GLY A 693 30.19 -5.10 27.44
CA GLY A 693 29.90 -3.73 26.97
C GLY A 693 29.29 -3.64 25.58
N THR A 694 29.26 -4.73 24.81
CA THR A 694 28.73 -4.76 23.44
C THR A 694 27.77 -5.94 23.21
N PRO A 695 26.70 -6.07 23.99
CA PRO A 695 25.76 -7.20 23.88
C PRO A 695 25.03 -7.24 22.53
N GLY A 696 24.92 -6.09 21.84
CA GLY A 696 24.35 -6.01 20.50
C GLY A 696 25.07 -6.91 19.49
N ASN A 697 26.37 -7.16 19.65
CA ASN A 697 27.16 -8.02 18.76
C ASN A 697 26.67 -9.47 18.69
N MET A 698 25.81 -9.89 19.63
CA MET A 698 25.16 -11.20 19.62
C MET A 698 23.96 -11.29 18.68
N ILE A 699 23.47 -10.16 18.15
CA ILE A 699 22.40 -10.15 17.16
C ILE A 699 22.90 -10.88 15.90
N PRO A 700 22.29 -12.02 15.52
CA PRO A 700 22.70 -12.73 14.32
C PRO A 700 22.29 -11.94 13.08
N ASN A 701 22.92 -12.23 11.94
CA ASN A 701 22.36 -11.80 10.67
C ASN A 701 20.98 -12.41 10.47
N ILE A 702 20.01 -11.60 10.03
CA ILE A 702 18.63 -12.02 9.75
C ILE A 702 18.35 -11.73 8.25
N PRO A 703 18.70 -12.63 7.33
CA PRO A 703 18.62 -12.36 5.89
C PRO A 703 17.23 -11.95 5.41
N THR A 704 16.17 -12.60 5.90
CA THR A 704 14.78 -12.26 5.56
C THR A 704 14.42 -10.83 5.92
N LEU A 705 14.97 -10.33 7.02
CA LEU A 705 14.78 -8.97 7.49
C LEU A 705 15.52 -7.97 6.60
N ALA A 706 16.77 -8.28 6.26
CA ALA A 706 17.59 -7.48 5.38
C ALA A 706 17.02 -7.45 3.94
N ASP A 707 16.46 -8.57 3.47
CA ASP A 707 15.77 -8.67 2.18
C ASP A 707 14.50 -7.81 2.15
N LEU A 708 13.69 -7.83 3.22
CA LEU A 708 12.53 -6.96 3.36
C LEU A 708 12.93 -5.47 3.36
N ALA A 709 13.96 -5.11 4.16
CA ALA A 709 14.49 -3.76 4.27
C ALA A 709 14.99 -3.23 2.92
N HIS A 710 15.85 -4.01 2.28
CA HIS A 710 16.39 -3.69 0.97
C HIS A 710 15.28 -3.62 -0.07
N GLY A 711 14.39 -4.61 -0.11
CA GLY A 711 13.30 -4.65 -1.09
C GLY A 711 12.41 -3.42 -0.98
N ALA A 712 12.08 -2.99 0.23
CA ALA A 712 11.30 -1.79 0.46
C ALA A 712 12.02 -0.52 -0.03
N LEU A 713 13.27 -0.30 0.39
CA LEU A 713 14.07 0.85 -0.05
C LEU A 713 14.30 0.86 -1.57
N TYR A 714 14.55 -0.32 -2.14
CA TYR A 714 14.83 -0.49 -3.56
C TYR A 714 13.57 -0.24 -4.40
N SER A 715 12.46 -0.89 -4.08
CA SER A 715 11.22 -0.77 -4.87
C SER A 715 10.57 0.61 -4.81
N LEU A 716 10.82 1.41 -3.76
CA LEU A 716 10.40 2.82 -3.70
C LEU A 716 11.25 3.75 -4.58
N THR A 717 12.45 3.35 -4.97
CA THR A 717 13.38 4.18 -5.78
C THR A 717 13.60 3.61 -7.18
N HIS A 718 13.03 2.45 -7.45
CA HIS A 718 13.16 1.65 -8.66
C HIS A 718 11.87 0.86 -8.80
N ASP A 719 10.78 1.53 -9.10
CA ASP A 719 9.61 0.78 -9.50
C ASP A 719 9.92 0.05 -10.83
N GLU A 720 9.24 -1.09 -11.02
CA GLU A 720 9.45 -1.92 -12.21
C GLU A 720 8.45 -1.54 -13.32
N ASN A 721 7.75 -0.41 -13.18
CA ASN A 721 6.60 -0.02 -13.98
C ASN A 721 6.98 0.90 -15.15
N GLN A 722 6.25 2.01 -15.34
CA GLN A 722 6.46 2.91 -16.47
C GLN A 722 7.44 3.99 -16.06
N LEU A 723 8.44 4.27 -16.91
CA LEU A 723 9.31 5.40 -16.67
C LEU A 723 8.63 6.72 -17.08
N GLY A 724 8.94 7.79 -16.37
CA GLY A 724 8.59 9.16 -16.77
C GLY A 724 7.25 9.62 -16.21
N ASP A 725 7.01 9.38 -14.93
CA ASP A 725 5.71 9.60 -14.29
C ASP A 725 5.31 11.06 -14.19
N ARG A 726 6.32 11.93 -14.13
CA ARG A 726 6.12 13.38 -14.21
C ARG A 726 5.77 13.86 -15.61
N VAL A 727 6.29 13.24 -16.66
CA VAL A 727 6.00 13.63 -18.06
C VAL A 727 5.97 12.39 -18.94
N ASN A 728 4.75 11.95 -19.26
CA ASN A 728 4.54 10.73 -20.04
C ASN A 728 3.68 11.01 -21.28
N THR A 729 3.82 10.15 -22.29
CA THR A 729 2.95 10.16 -23.47
C THR A 729 2.54 8.75 -23.79
N LEU A 730 1.30 8.43 -23.43
CA LEU A 730 0.72 7.13 -23.68
C LEU A 730 0.00 7.17 -25.04
N ALA A 731 0.27 6.22 -25.94
CA ALA A 731 -0.17 6.31 -27.34
C ALA A 731 -0.68 4.98 -27.88
N THR A 732 -1.59 5.04 -28.84
CA THR A 732 -2.10 3.83 -29.49
C THR A 732 -2.62 4.11 -30.90
N GLY A 733 -2.54 3.10 -31.76
CA GLY A 733 -3.03 3.12 -33.13
C GLY A 733 -4.29 2.27 -33.26
N LEU A 734 -5.27 2.79 -33.99
CA LEU A 734 -6.59 2.15 -34.20
C LEU A 734 -7.04 2.30 -35.64
N VAL A 735 -8.05 1.52 -36.02
CA VAL A 735 -8.67 1.54 -37.34
C VAL A 735 -10.12 1.97 -37.17
N ASP A 736 -10.51 3.06 -37.81
CA ASP A 736 -11.90 3.50 -37.89
C ASP A 736 -12.67 2.62 -38.90
N PRO A 737 -13.54 1.71 -38.46
CA PRO A 737 -14.29 0.81 -39.33
C PRO A 737 -15.32 1.51 -40.21
N ASP A 738 -15.72 2.74 -39.88
CA ASP A 738 -16.68 3.53 -40.67
C ASP A 738 -15.99 4.33 -41.78
N TRP A 739 -14.66 4.43 -41.77
CA TRP A 739 -13.93 5.22 -42.74
C TRP A 739 -14.07 4.63 -44.15
N LYS A 740 -14.42 5.50 -45.09
CA LYS A 740 -14.49 5.17 -46.52
C LYS A 740 -13.44 6.00 -47.26
N PRO A 741 -12.64 5.40 -48.18
CA PRO A 741 -11.78 6.16 -49.06
C PRO A 741 -12.60 7.23 -49.78
N GLY A 742 -12.15 8.47 -49.74
CA GLY A 742 -12.83 9.58 -50.41
C GLY A 742 -13.13 9.21 -51.86
N GLY A 743 -14.42 9.16 -52.20
CA GLY A 743 -14.88 8.84 -53.55
C GLY A 743 -14.33 9.87 -54.53
N GLY A 744 -13.28 9.50 -55.26
CA GLY A 744 -12.82 10.26 -56.41
C GLY A 744 -13.98 10.39 -57.39
N SER A 745 -14.54 11.59 -57.50
CA SER A 745 -15.48 11.96 -58.54
C SER A 745 -14.80 11.77 -59.91
N THR A 746 -14.94 10.60 -60.52
CA THR A 746 -14.80 10.46 -61.98
C THR A 746 -16.06 11.04 -62.62
N GLY A 747 -16.05 12.35 -62.84
CA GLY A 747 -17.02 13.02 -63.69
C GLY A 747 -16.84 12.58 -65.13
N GLY A 748 -17.65 11.62 -65.58
CA GLY A 748 -17.81 11.25 -66.99
C GLY A 748 -19.18 11.70 -67.48
N GLY A 749 -19.22 12.81 -68.21
CA GLY A 749 -20.43 13.41 -68.78
C GLY A 749 -21.13 12.50 -69.81
N GLY A 750 -22.45 12.64 -69.89
CA GLY A 750 -23.30 11.87 -70.79
C GLY A 750 -23.29 12.32 -72.24
N SER A 751 -23.45 11.35 -73.14
CA SER A 751 -24.18 11.38 -74.43
C SER A 751 -24.29 9.90 -74.85
N GLY A 752 -25.33 9.31 -75.40
CA GLY A 752 -26.55 9.76 -76.06
C GLY A 752 -26.89 8.65 -77.07
N ASN A 753 -28.15 8.18 -77.07
CA ASN A 753 -28.84 7.36 -78.09
C ASN A 753 -28.27 5.99 -78.54
N GLY A 754 -29.18 4.99 -78.62
CA GLY A 754 -28.97 3.83 -79.51
C GLY A 754 -29.83 2.61 -79.22
N ASN A 755 -30.96 2.53 -79.90
CA ASN A 755 -31.95 1.45 -79.92
C ASN A 755 -31.40 0.09 -80.41
N GLY A 756 -31.98 -1.03 -79.94
CA GLY A 756 -32.18 -2.24 -80.77
C GLY A 756 -31.54 -3.57 -80.32
N GLY A 757 -32.40 -4.49 -79.85
CA GLY A 757 -32.59 -5.82 -80.43
C GLY A 757 -31.63 -6.98 -80.11
N GLY A 758 -32.22 -8.15 -79.84
CA GLY A 758 -31.77 -9.39 -80.49
C GLY A 758 -31.11 -10.45 -79.60
N SER A 759 -31.82 -11.56 -79.46
CA SER A 759 -31.39 -12.91 -79.09
C SER A 759 -30.06 -13.38 -79.71
N GLY A 760 -29.34 -14.29 -79.04
CA GLY A 760 -28.33 -15.11 -79.72
C GLY A 760 -27.40 -15.93 -78.82
N SER A 761 -27.75 -17.20 -78.64
CA SER A 761 -26.89 -18.33 -78.26
C SER A 761 -25.59 -18.44 -79.07
N GLY A 762 -24.53 -19.04 -78.49
CA GLY A 762 -23.49 -19.66 -79.33
C GLY A 762 -22.10 -19.88 -78.69
N ASN A 763 -21.96 -21.03 -78.04
CA ASN A 763 -20.84 -21.99 -78.07
C ASN A 763 -19.55 -21.64 -78.87
N GLY A 764 -18.38 -21.96 -78.32
CA GLY A 764 -17.12 -21.97 -79.10
C GLY A 764 -15.89 -22.40 -78.29
N SER A 765 -15.47 -23.63 -78.51
CA SER A 765 -14.43 -24.37 -77.80
C SER A 765 -13.02 -24.18 -78.40
N THR A 766 -12.01 -24.58 -77.60
CA THR A 766 -10.68 -25.15 -77.96
C THR A 766 -9.60 -24.32 -78.65
N GLY A 767 -8.36 -24.52 -78.18
CA GLY A 767 -7.16 -24.53 -79.02
C GLY A 767 -5.93 -23.87 -78.38
N GLY A 768 -5.00 -24.68 -77.87
CA GLY A 768 -3.76 -24.21 -77.23
C GLY A 768 -2.58 -23.96 -78.19
N GLY A 769 -1.39 -23.83 -77.60
CA GLY A 769 -0.11 -24.04 -78.28
C GLY A 769 0.92 -22.92 -78.16
N ASN A 770 1.96 -23.18 -77.35
CA ASN A 770 3.37 -22.78 -77.41
C ASN A 770 3.84 -21.59 -78.28
N GLY A 771 4.76 -20.80 -77.72
CA GLY A 771 5.65 -19.94 -78.50
C GLY A 771 6.73 -19.24 -77.65
N ASN A 772 7.96 -19.71 -77.81
CA ASN A 772 9.22 -19.34 -77.15
C ASN A 772 9.75 -17.94 -77.58
N GLY A 773 10.61 -17.28 -76.78
CA GLY A 773 11.42 -16.15 -77.28
C GLY A 773 12.07 -15.23 -76.24
N SER A 774 13.32 -15.55 -75.88
CA SER A 774 14.28 -14.78 -75.05
C SER A 774 14.67 -13.40 -75.63
N ASN A 775 15.19 -12.47 -74.80
CA ASN A 775 16.64 -12.15 -74.68
C ASN A 775 16.97 -10.85 -73.89
N GLY A 776 17.98 -10.94 -73.00
CA GLY A 776 19.00 -9.92 -72.63
C GLY A 776 18.64 -8.81 -71.61
N GLY A 777 19.44 -8.46 -70.59
CA GLY A 777 20.77 -8.90 -70.11
C GLY A 777 21.43 -7.86 -69.16
N ASN A 778 22.43 -8.32 -68.36
CA ASN A 778 23.42 -7.63 -67.49
C ASN A 778 22.99 -7.01 -66.13
N GLY A 779 23.70 -7.20 -65.01
CA GLY A 779 24.93 -7.96 -64.70
C GLY A 779 25.49 -7.66 -63.28
N THR A 780 26.27 -8.63 -62.75
CA THR A 780 27.37 -8.57 -61.72
C THR A 780 27.05 -8.16 -60.26
N GLY A 781 27.57 -8.78 -59.17
CA GLY A 781 28.46 -9.93 -58.92
C GLY A 781 28.98 -9.97 -57.45
N GLY A 782 29.41 -11.16 -56.97
CA GLY A 782 30.30 -11.41 -55.79
C GLY A 782 29.63 -11.93 -54.49
N SER A 783 29.64 -13.24 -54.16
CA SER A 783 30.68 -14.07 -53.47
C SER A 783 30.87 -13.77 -51.96
N GLY A 784 30.86 -14.71 -51.00
CA GLY A 784 30.93 -16.17 -51.09
C GLY A 784 30.77 -16.96 -49.76
N ASN A 785 31.12 -18.24 -49.88
CA ASN A 785 30.92 -19.45 -49.06
C ASN A 785 31.31 -19.48 -47.57
N GLY A 786 30.69 -20.45 -46.87
CA GLY A 786 31.22 -21.09 -45.66
C GLY A 786 30.38 -22.29 -45.15
N ASP A 787 30.44 -23.42 -45.86
CA ASP A 787 30.21 -24.81 -45.41
C ASP A 787 30.91 -25.12 -44.06
N SER A 788 30.65 -26.14 -43.22
CA SER A 788 29.79 -27.33 -43.19
C SER A 788 30.09 -28.14 -41.90
N THR A 789 29.29 -29.18 -41.64
CA THR A 789 29.51 -30.37 -40.75
C THR A 789 29.30 -30.19 -39.24
N GLY A 790 28.63 -31.09 -38.51
CA GLY A 790 28.06 -32.41 -38.81
C GLY A 790 28.20 -33.36 -37.60
N GLY A 791 27.18 -34.18 -37.33
CA GLY A 791 27.19 -35.28 -36.34
C GLY A 791 26.08 -35.16 -35.29
N ASN A 792 24.86 -35.70 -35.41
CA ASN A 792 24.34 -37.03 -35.81
C ASN A 792 24.36 -38.07 -34.67
N GLY A 793 23.18 -38.69 -34.42
CA GLY A 793 23.01 -39.90 -33.60
C GLY A 793 21.77 -39.91 -32.71
N THR A 794 20.55 -40.12 -33.26
CA THR A 794 19.78 -41.41 -33.24
C THR A 794 19.23 -41.79 -31.87
N GLY A 795 17.95 -42.08 -31.62
CA GLY A 795 16.80 -42.60 -32.39
C GLY A 795 15.97 -43.43 -31.36
N GLY A 796 14.69 -43.78 -31.46
CA GLY A 796 13.56 -43.62 -32.37
C GLY A 796 12.29 -44.05 -31.58
N SER A 797 11.09 -43.59 -31.96
CA SER A 797 10.07 -44.37 -32.71
C SER A 797 9.46 -45.52 -31.87
N THR A 798 8.15 -45.75 -31.68
CA THR A 798 6.85 -45.50 -32.34
C THR A 798 5.85 -46.37 -31.53
N GLY A 799 4.53 -46.21 -31.43
CA GLY A 799 3.51 -45.37 -32.04
C GLY A 799 2.12 -45.93 -31.66
N GLY A 800 1.05 -45.25 -32.10
CA GLY A 800 -0.19 -45.93 -32.57
C GLY A 800 -1.39 -46.13 -31.63
N SER A 801 -2.34 -45.19 -31.73
CA SER A 801 -3.79 -45.38 -31.93
C SER A 801 -4.69 -46.10 -30.90
N GLY A 802 -5.80 -45.43 -30.52
CA GLY A 802 -7.15 -45.91 -30.84
C GLY A 802 -8.15 -46.21 -29.71
N ASN A 803 -9.10 -45.26 -29.53
CA ASN A 803 -10.57 -45.44 -29.45
C ASN A 803 -11.28 -46.28 -28.35
N GLY A 804 -12.35 -45.67 -27.80
CA GLY A 804 -13.55 -46.30 -27.21
C GLY A 804 -13.44 -46.63 -25.71
N GLY A 805 -14.29 -46.18 -24.78
CA GLY A 805 -15.72 -45.88 -24.86
C GLY A 805 -16.50 -46.96 -24.11
N SER A 806 -17.14 -46.61 -22.97
CA SER A 806 -18.31 -47.24 -22.29
C SER A 806 -18.25 -46.96 -20.78
N THR A 807 -19.10 -46.09 -20.20
CA THR A 807 -20.51 -46.27 -19.82
C THR A 807 -20.79 -47.40 -18.82
N GLY A 808 -21.40 -47.04 -17.69
CA GLY A 808 -22.31 -47.92 -16.95
C GLY A 808 -22.44 -47.55 -15.48
N GLY A 809 -23.64 -47.15 -15.04
CA GLY A 809 -23.92 -47.12 -13.60
C GLY A 809 -25.05 -46.25 -13.09
N SER A 810 -26.21 -46.32 -13.72
CA SER A 810 -27.49 -45.71 -13.32
C SER A 810 -27.92 -46.03 -11.88
N GLY A 811 -28.73 -45.16 -11.24
CA GLY A 811 -29.61 -45.61 -10.16
C GLY A 811 -30.15 -44.55 -9.20
N SER A 812 -31.17 -43.82 -9.64
CA SER A 812 -32.05 -42.95 -8.83
C SER A 812 -33.04 -43.76 -7.95
N THR A 813 -33.76 -43.03 -7.09
CA THR A 813 -34.95 -43.33 -6.27
C THR A 813 -34.65 -43.57 -4.79
N GLY A 814 -35.29 -42.92 -3.81
CA GLY A 814 -36.39 -41.97 -3.75
C GLY A 814 -36.97 -41.98 -2.32
N GLY A 815 -37.80 -41.00 -1.97
CA GLY A 815 -38.87 -41.21 -0.97
C GLY A 815 -38.78 -40.50 0.39
N VAL A 816 -39.38 -39.31 0.45
CA VAL A 816 -40.51 -38.92 1.33
C VAL A 816 -40.44 -39.23 2.84
N GLY A 817 -40.46 -38.14 3.64
CA GLY A 817 -41.61 -37.86 4.52
C GLY A 817 -41.43 -37.84 6.04
N GLY A 818 -41.77 -36.70 6.66
CA GLY A 818 -42.73 -36.69 7.77
C GLY A 818 -42.25 -36.19 9.15
N SER A 819 -42.71 -34.98 9.51
CA SER A 819 -43.27 -34.51 10.82
C SER A 819 -42.57 -34.89 12.14
N GLY A 820 -42.43 -34.02 13.14
CA GLY A 820 -42.94 -32.66 13.35
C GLY A 820 -42.91 -32.30 14.85
N THR A 821 -43.27 -31.03 15.13
CA THR A 821 -43.83 -30.49 16.40
C THR A 821 -42.88 -30.46 17.62
N THR A 822 -42.80 -29.46 18.50
CA THR A 822 -43.66 -28.34 19.02
C THR A 822 -42.71 -27.52 19.93
N GLY A 823 -42.85 -26.24 20.29
CA GLY A 823 -43.85 -25.16 20.18
C GLY A 823 -43.21 -23.88 20.76
N GLY A 824 -43.56 -22.67 20.32
CA GLY A 824 -44.59 -21.78 20.93
C GLY A 824 -43.99 -21.00 22.12
N ASN A 825 -44.06 -19.69 22.34
CA ASN A 825 -44.90 -18.54 21.97
C ASN A 825 -44.01 -17.28 22.24
N GLY A 826 -44.24 -16.05 21.78
CA GLY A 826 -45.35 -15.43 21.08
C GLY A 826 -45.32 -13.90 21.27
N GLY A 827 -45.38 -13.16 20.15
CA GLY A 827 -46.24 -11.98 19.95
C GLY A 827 -45.67 -10.61 20.33
N SER A 828 -46.12 -9.47 19.76
CA SER A 828 -46.89 -9.12 18.56
C SER A 828 -47.02 -7.58 18.58
N SER A 829 -47.02 -6.94 17.39
CA SER A 829 -47.61 -5.63 17.06
C SER A 829 -47.00 -4.36 17.70
N GLY A 830 -46.92 -3.20 17.05
CA GLY A 830 -47.42 -2.75 15.76
C GLY A 830 -47.13 -1.25 15.54
N ASN A 831 -47.28 -0.82 14.28
CA ASN A 831 -47.07 0.50 13.67
C ASN A 831 -47.52 1.77 14.44
N GLY A 832 -46.90 2.91 14.10
CA GLY A 832 -47.55 4.22 14.22
C GLY A 832 -46.68 5.45 13.92
N PHE A 833 -46.93 6.09 12.78
CA PHE A 833 -46.47 7.42 12.35
C PHE A 833 -46.81 8.57 13.33
N GLY A 834 -46.03 9.66 13.30
CA GLY A 834 -46.51 10.97 13.80
C GLY A 834 -45.45 12.06 13.98
N THR A 835 -45.53 13.08 13.13
CA THR A 835 -44.75 14.34 13.07
C THR A 835 -45.03 15.31 14.23
N GLY A 836 -44.10 16.26 14.51
CA GLY A 836 -44.38 17.42 15.37
C GLY A 836 -43.21 18.35 15.69
N ASN A 837 -43.14 19.49 14.98
CA ASN A 837 -42.31 20.68 15.23
C ASN A 837 -42.53 21.31 16.62
N GLY A 838 -41.51 22.03 17.14
CA GLY A 838 -41.72 23.31 17.82
C GLY A 838 -40.91 23.57 19.11
N PRO A 839 -40.14 24.68 19.20
CA PRO A 839 -39.10 24.91 20.22
C PRO A 839 -39.60 25.64 21.45
N THR A 840 -38.93 25.50 22.59
CA THR A 840 -39.02 26.47 23.69
C THR A 840 -37.67 26.76 24.34
N SER A 841 -37.30 28.03 24.24
CA SER A 841 -36.27 28.73 24.99
C SER A 841 -36.56 28.73 26.50
N GLY A 842 -35.54 28.57 27.32
CA GLY A 842 -35.61 28.82 28.76
C GLY A 842 -34.24 29.09 29.35
N ASN A 843 -33.84 30.38 29.37
CA ASN A 843 -32.77 30.87 30.23
C ASN A 843 -33.15 30.64 31.70
N GLY A 844 -32.21 30.11 32.48
CA GLY A 844 -32.32 29.98 33.93
C GLY A 844 -30.95 29.87 34.58
N ASP A 845 -30.34 31.03 34.84
CA ASP A 845 -29.19 31.17 35.73
C ASP A 845 -29.50 30.57 37.11
N SER A 846 -28.67 29.64 37.58
CA SER A 846 -28.46 29.47 39.02
C SER A 846 -27.07 28.87 39.27
N ALA A 847 -26.22 29.72 39.85
CA ALA A 847 -24.91 29.37 40.37
C ALA A 847 -25.04 28.36 41.53
N GLY A 848 -24.30 27.26 41.44
CA GLY A 848 -24.06 26.31 42.52
C GLY A 848 -22.66 25.72 42.37
N ALA A 849 -21.75 26.15 43.24
CA ALA A 849 -20.34 25.77 43.20
C ALA A 849 -20.10 24.30 43.59
N ILE A 850 -19.39 23.60 42.69
CA ILE A 850 -18.21 22.73 42.92
C ILE A 850 -18.18 21.91 44.22
N THR A 851 -18.27 20.58 44.09
CA THR A 851 -17.24 19.62 44.56
C THR A 851 -17.51 18.24 43.95
N GLY A 852 -16.61 17.77 43.09
CA GLY A 852 -16.67 16.43 42.50
C GLY A 852 -15.62 16.28 41.40
N SER A 853 -14.37 16.05 41.81
CA SER A 853 -13.24 15.74 40.92
C SER A 853 -13.44 14.37 40.26
N GLY A 854 -14.26 14.32 39.22
CA GLY A 854 -14.17 13.29 38.18
C GLY A 854 -13.23 13.82 37.11
N LYS A 855 -12.08 13.16 36.89
CA LYS A 855 -11.31 13.37 35.67
C LYS A 855 -12.25 13.19 34.46
N PRO A 856 -12.26 14.10 33.48
CA PRO A 856 -12.86 13.78 32.19
C PRO A 856 -12.19 12.51 31.68
N SER A 857 -12.99 11.54 31.23
CA SER A 857 -12.50 10.46 30.39
C SER A 857 -11.74 11.10 29.22
N SER A 858 -10.50 10.69 29.01
CA SER A 858 -9.72 11.08 27.84
C SER A 858 -10.48 10.67 26.59
N CYS A 859 -11.13 11.61 25.90
CA CYS A 859 -11.39 11.43 24.47
C CYS A 859 -10.03 11.13 23.85
N LYS A 860 -9.92 10.02 23.12
CA LYS A 860 -8.71 9.74 22.34
C LYS A 860 -8.53 10.91 21.38
N LEU A 861 -7.34 11.50 21.38
CA LEU A 861 -6.95 12.48 20.38
C LEU A 861 -7.11 11.87 18.98
N PRO A 862 -7.52 12.66 17.96
CA PRO A 862 -7.72 12.14 16.61
C PRO A 862 -6.45 11.45 16.13
N GLN A 863 -6.61 10.23 15.61
CA GLN A 863 -5.55 9.53 14.89
C GLN A 863 -5.76 9.89 13.42
N THR A 864 -5.14 10.97 12.95
CA THR A 864 -5.29 11.40 11.55
C THR A 864 -4.88 10.24 10.62
N GLY A 865 -5.77 9.87 9.71
CA GLY A 865 -5.57 8.74 8.80
C GLY A 865 -4.38 8.99 7.85
N ASP A 866 -3.55 7.95 7.69
CA ASP A 866 -2.22 7.85 7.07
C ASP A 866 -1.11 7.44 8.03
N THR A 867 -1.43 7.21 9.31
CA THR A 867 -0.46 6.59 10.21
C THR A 867 0.06 5.24 9.70
N ASN A 868 -0.65 4.56 8.79
CA ASN A 868 -0.27 3.24 8.31
C ASN A 868 0.77 3.27 7.17
N THR A 869 0.66 4.14 6.15
CA THR A 869 1.71 4.28 5.09
C THR A 869 3.01 4.81 5.67
N PHE A 870 2.94 5.76 6.59
CA PHE A 870 4.13 6.35 7.17
C PHE A 870 4.73 5.45 8.27
N ALA A 871 3.90 4.70 9.02
CA ALA A 871 4.41 3.64 9.88
C ALA A 871 5.01 2.53 9.03
N ALA A 872 4.41 2.17 7.89
CA ALA A 872 4.97 1.24 6.94
C ALA A 872 6.30 1.75 6.40
N ALA A 873 6.44 2.99 5.92
CA ALA A 873 7.70 3.56 5.42
C ALA A 873 8.80 3.66 6.49
N ALA A 874 8.44 4.02 7.72
CA ALA A 874 9.33 3.97 8.87
C ALA A 874 9.70 2.53 9.24
N LEU A 875 8.75 1.58 9.27
CA LEU A 875 8.96 0.15 9.51
C LEU A 875 9.76 -0.51 8.37
N MET A 876 9.58 -0.05 7.14
CA MET A 876 10.23 -0.52 5.92
C MET A 876 11.74 -0.31 6.03
N GLY A 877 12.18 0.86 6.51
CA GLY A 877 13.58 1.13 6.85
C GLY A 877 14.05 0.53 8.20
N LEU A 878 13.13 0.25 9.14
CA LEU A 878 13.42 -0.21 10.50
C LEU A 878 13.02 -1.67 10.72
N SER A 879 13.24 -2.51 9.71
CA SER A 879 12.61 -3.80 9.48
C SER A 879 12.66 -4.76 10.68
N ALA A 880 13.64 -4.61 11.59
CA ALA A 880 13.72 -5.30 12.87
C ALA A 880 12.47 -5.17 13.77
N LEU A 881 11.71 -4.07 13.66
CA LEU A 881 10.46 -3.89 14.38
C LEU A 881 9.24 -4.34 13.53
N ALA A 882 9.33 -4.20 12.21
CA ALA A 882 8.26 -4.50 11.26
C ALA A 882 7.97 -5.99 11.10
N ALA A 883 9.01 -6.83 11.05
CA ALA A 883 8.87 -8.27 10.85
C ALA A 883 8.19 -8.98 12.04
N ALA A 884 8.26 -8.38 13.24
CA ALA A 884 7.49 -8.86 14.38
C ALA A 884 6.00 -8.52 14.23
N ILE A 885 5.68 -7.35 13.67
CA ILE A 885 4.33 -6.77 13.67
C ILE A 885 3.49 -7.24 12.46
N HIS A 886 4.10 -7.35 11.27
CA HIS A 886 3.39 -7.69 10.04
C HIS A 886 3.05 -9.19 9.92
N ALA A 887 3.79 -10.06 10.60
CA ALA A 887 3.58 -11.50 10.56
C ALA A 887 2.52 -12.01 11.57
N GLY A 888 1.92 -11.11 12.36
CA GLY A 888 0.91 -11.43 13.38
C GLY A 888 -0.55 -11.12 13.00
N SER A 889 -0.82 -10.45 11.87
CA SER A 889 -2.18 -10.03 11.47
C SER A 889 -2.83 -10.88 10.37
N ARG A 890 -2.10 -11.82 9.74
CA ARG A 890 -2.71 -12.79 8.82
C ARG A 890 -3.06 -14.09 9.55
N ASN A 891 -4.21 -14.12 10.22
CA ASN A 891 -4.92 -15.39 10.39
C ASN A 891 -5.73 -15.63 9.11
N GLU A 892 -5.14 -16.35 8.16
CA GLU A 892 -5.90 -17.07 7.14
C GLU A 892 -6.73 -18.14 7.84
N ALA A 893 -7.98 -17.82 8.12
CA ALA A 893 -9.01 -18.80 8.46
C ALA A 893 -10.12 -18.74 7.42
N LEU A 894 -9.76 -18.94 6.15
CA LEU A 894 -10.69 -19.31 5.09
C LEU A 894 -10.03 -20.34 4.19
N ASP A 895 -9.96 -21.57 4.68
CA ASP A 895 -10.06 -22.73 3.79
C ASP A 895 -10.61 -23.93 4.58
N SER A 896 -11.94 -24.01 4.66
CA SER A 896 -12.71 -25.25 4.63
C SER A 896 -14.19 -24.95 4.87
N GLN A 897 -14.94 -24.84 3.78
CA GLN A 897 -16.09 -25.73 3.58
C GLN A 897 -16.58 -25.60 2.14
N ASP A 898 -16.25 -26.65 1.38
CA ASP A 898 -16.79 -27.00 0.08
C ASP A 898 -18.33 -27.09 0.09
N THR A 899 -18.92 -26.73 -1.05
CA THR A 899 -20.09 -27.36 -1.67
C THR A 899 -21.28 -27.74 -0.77
N GLU A 900 -22.31 -26.89 -0.76
CA GLU A 900 -23.68 -27.20 -1.25
C GLU A 900 -24.49 -25.91 -1.49
#